data_AF-A0A9P3ZFA1-F1
#
_entry.id   AF-A0A9P3ZFA1-F1
#
_cell.length_a   1.000
_cell.length_b   1.000
_cell.length_c   1.000
_cell.angle_alpha   90.00
_cell.angle_beta   90.00
_cell.angle_gamma   90.00
#
_symmetry.space_group_name_H-M   'P 1'
#
loop_
_entity.id
_entity.type
_entity.pdbx_description
1 polymer ?
#
loop_
_entity_poly.entity_id
_entity_poly.type
_entity_poly.pdbx_seq_one_letter_code
_entity_poly.pdbx_strand_id
1 'polypeptide(L)'
;MNKINDRDLTELSSYWVYQDINKDNDFTVNGKRFKQVDEYNDNGNKNKKGASDLKIYELLDEKGKPTGEQTMIYQGTSNEAINPNNPLKSLDIGDDWLQNAKLMDNSNKSTDYLKQSDEFADLYRDKLNDANKLSKYNFTQKYGVSPNNYKNKTIVADGGNSEGGAGAKYQGAKHPNEKVVATDPAMVPYAAWQKFARPRFDNMISFNSTNDLLTWLQDPFIKDMPGKRVNISDGVPRLDALIDSHVGYKRKLNRKDNTYDTVPLIKIKSVKDTEIKNGKKVKKTINITLDMDGRIPINVWTGDSIARSGRGTLIKLNLENLDALSKLITGETSGMLAECVIFLNESFNISENENKNFADRKQQLSEGFKDKINLFQLEEMERTLISKINSLEEVADETIESISAVKHLLPDFALDTLKERINELFKGIKSFIEKVYDSIDNEILEIFKNIDHDFRDGVSEEMMKHLKVVKQNIERIKNQNDIYGRQIAEIRSIMKQQDATILDGNFQINCSGENMVQGLVIPSNYLGRKMKILKDHIDDGIKKIADYVQSIYDEYASKIVDVIKYLINTIPKIRKNLRHAIEMLNVKKKEFLSLIPNVTCNYIKTKLEELDNTLGKWEPFLNDLKAVSPILDNHLDDIVKNMKPLIVQMLFEPSHYDDMFILNTQAHARLDQMAQQFEVVCNGLNENEGQAIQTMDQSASLIRSNLIQVKEQLEKLAVY
;
A
#
# COMPACT_ATOMS: atom_id res chain seq x y z
N MET A 1 -20.94 15.35 -28.35
CA MET A 1 -22.01 15.08 -27.37
C MET A 1 -21.95 16.14 -26.27
N ASN A 2 -22.95 17.03 -26.19
CA ASN A 2 -22.98 18.14 -25.22
C ASN A 2 -24.10 17.91 -24.19
N LYS A 3 -23.94 16.88 -23.35
CA LYS A 3 -24.87 16.54 -22.24
C LYS A 3 -24.07 16.24 -20.98
N ILE A 4 -24.67 16.48 -19.82
CA ILE A 4 -24.05 16.20 -18.52
C ILE A 4 -24.05 14.70 -18.24
N ASN A 5 -22.88 14.11 -18.05
CA ASN A 5 -22.68 12.67 -17.87
C ASN A 5 -22.22 12.32 -16.43
N ASP A 6 -21.99 11.01 -16.19
CA ASP A 6 -21.62 10.54 -14.85
C ASP A 6 -20.24 11.05 -14.38
N ARG A 7 -19.28 11.25 -15.31
CA ARG A 7 -17.96 11.82 -14.98
C ARG A 7 -18.07 13.28 -14.58
N ASP A 8 -18.84 14.07 -15.33
CA ASP A 8 -19.05 15.48 -15.00
C ASP A 8 -19.64 15.63 -13.59
N LEU A 9 -20.68 14.85 -13.28
CA LEU A 9 -21.34 14.90 -11.97
C LEU A 9 -20.42 14.41 -10.86
N THR A 10 -19.56 13.42 -11.12
CA THR A 10 -18.56 12.93 -10.16
C THR A 10 -17.58 14.05 -9.81
N GLU A 11 -16.98 14.71 -10.81
CA GLU A 11 -16.02 15.80 -10.56
C GLU A 11 -16.69 17.01 -9.90
N LEU A 12 -17.92 17.36 -10.31
CA LEU A 12 -18.70 18.41 -9.66
C LEU A 12 -18.97 18.10 -8.18
N SER A 13 -19.37 16.86 -7.89
CA SER A 13 -19.77 16.39 -6.55
C SER A 13 -18.60 16.24 -5.58
N SER A 14 -17.41 15.93 -6.10
CA SER A 14 -16.26 15.57 -5.28
C SER A 14 -15.17 16.63 -5.25
N TYR A 15 -15.07 17.51 -6.27
CA TYR A 15 -14.07 18.58 -6.28
C TYR A 15 -14.71 19.96 -6.21
N TRP A 16 -15.52 20.32 -7.22
CA TRP A 16 -15.98 21.70 -7.42
C TRP A 16 -16.93 22.19 -6.34
N VAL A 17 -17.77 21.31 -5.78
CA VAL A 17 -18.68 21.68 -4.70
C VAL A 17 -17.94 22.17 -3.46
N TYR A 18 -16.72 21.67 -3.20
CA TYR A 18 -15.88 22.09 -2.07
C TYR A 18 -15.03 23.33 -2.36
N GLN A 19 -15.10 23.91 -3.56
CA GLN A 19 -14.27 25.04 -3.95
C GLN A 19 -15.00 26.40 -3.82
N ASP A 20 -14.31 27.38 -3.25
CA ASP A 20 -14.72 28.79 -3.36
C ASP A 20 -14.22 29.36 -4.69
N ILE A 21 -15.07 29.32 -5.71
CA ILE A 21 -14.73 29.80 -7.05
C ILE A 21 -15.15 31.26 -7.27
N ASN A 22 -14.55 31.90 -8.27
CA ASN A 22 -15.03 33.19 -8.76
C ASN A 22 -16.29 32.98 -9.61
N LYS A 23 -17.46 33.39 -9.11
CA LYS A 23 -18.76 33.21 -9.76
C LYS A 23 -18.94 33.98 -11.08
N ASP A 24 -18.10 34.98 -11.34
CA ASP A 24 -18.15 35.71 -12.61
C ASP A 24 -17.59 34.87 -13.76
N ASN A 25 -16.60 34.04 -13.45
CA ASN A 25 -15.92 33.16 -14.39
C ASN A 25 -16.64 31.82 -14.52
N ASP A 26 -16.50 31.20 -15.68
CA ASP A 26 -16.81 29.79 -15.88
C ASP A 26 -15.60 28.91 -15.51
N PHE A 27 -15.80 27.59 -15.54
CA PHE A 27 -14.76 26.60 -15.29
C PHE A 27 -14.99 25.38 -16.19
N THR A 28 -13.98 24.52 -16.31
CA THR A 28 -14.04 23.33 -17.17
C THR A 28 -14.09 22.06 -16.35
N VAL A 29 -15.00 21.16 -16.71
CA VAL A 29 -15.19 19.82 -16.15
C VAL A 29 -15.21 18.85 -17.33
N ASN A 30 -14.29 17.88 -17.38
CA ASN A 30 -14.26 16.88 -18.46
C ASN A 30 -14.40 17.46 -19.91
N GLY A 31 -13.81 18.64 -20.15
CA GLY A 31 -13.87 19.35 -21.44
C GLY A 31 -15.16 20.15 -21.71
N LYS A 32 -16.08 20.23 -20.76
CA LYS A 32 -17.33 21.02 -20.83
C LYS A 32 -17.24 22.24 -19.91
N ARG A 33 -17.89 23.33 -20.32
CA ARG A 33 -17.87 24.61 -19.59
C ARG A 33 -19.08 24.70 -18.66
N PHE A 34 -18.83 25.05 -17.40
CA PHE A 34 -19.84 25.20 -16.37
C PHE A 34 -19.73 26.57 -15.70
N LYS A 35 -20.86 27.06 -15.18
CA LYS A 35 -20.92 28.26 -14.35
C LYS A 35 -21.74 28.00 -13.10
N GLN A 36 -21.26 28.46 -11.94
CA GLN A 36 -22.07 28.47 -10.73
C GLN A 36 -23.09 29.60 -10.79
N VAL A 37 -24.36 29.28 -10.60
CA VAL A 37 -25.48 30.22 -10.79
C VAL A 37 -26.26 30.53 -9.51
N ASP A 38 -26.18 29.67 -8.50
CA ASP A 38 -26.72 29.87 -7.16
C ASP A 38 -25.95 29.00 -6.15
N GLU A 39 -26.11 29.29 -4.86
CA GLU A 39 -25.62 28.44 -3.77
C GLU A 39 -26.50 28.58 -2.52
N TYR A 40 -26.37 27.61 -1.64
CA TYR A 40 -26.86 27.64 -0.27
C TYR A 40 -25.71 27.29 0.66
N ASN A 41 -25.50 28.14 1.66
CA ASN A 41 -24.46 27.97 2.64
C ASN A 41 -25.06 28.24 4.03
N ASP A 42 -24.90 27.29 4.95
CA ASP A 42 -25.52 27.35 6.28
C ASP A 42 -24.60 27.92 7.40
N ASN A 43 -23.43 28.45 7.03
CA ASN A 43 -22.44 29.01 7.97
C ASN A 43 -23.02 30.10 8.88
N GLY A 44 -24.09 30.77 8.45
CA GLY A 44 -24.80 31.78 9.23
C GLY A 44 -25.44 31.26 10.53
N ASN A 45 -25.68 29.94 10.67
CA ASN A 45 -26.33 29.37 11.86
C ASN A 45 -25.42 28.47 12.73
N LYS A 46 -24.14 28.31 12.36
CA LYS A 46 -23.17 27.38 12.96
C LYS A 46 -23.57 25.89 12.85
N ASN A 47 -24.13 25.47 11.72
CA ASN A 47 -24.56 24.09 11.43
C ASN A 47 -25.57 23.53 12.46
N LYS A 48 -26.37 24.40 13.08
CA LYS A 48 -27.32 24.04 14.14
C LYS A 48 -28.63 23.44 13.60
N LYS A 49 -28.87 23.47 12.28
CA LYS A 49 -30.14 23.05 11.66
C LYS A 49 -29.96 22.09 10.47
N GLY A 50 -28.97 21.20 10.57
CA GLY A 50 -28.46 20.42 9.43
C GLY A 50 -27.28 21.15 8.82
N ALA A 51 -26.25 20.45 8.35
CA ALA A 51 -25.06 21.07 7.75
C ALA A 51 -25.12 21.01 6.22
N SER A 52 -26.30 21.21 5.63
CA SER A 52 -26.49 21.07 4.17
C SER A 52 -25.98 22.31 3.44
N ASP A 53 -24.81 22.21 2.83
CA ASP A 53 -24.33 23.16 1.83
C ASP A 53 -24.61 22.63 0.41
N LEU A 54 -24.91 23.53 -0.53
CA LEU A 54 -25.24 23.15 -1.90
C LEU A 54 -24.85 24.21 -2.92
N LYS A 55 -24.42 23.78 -4.11
CA LYS A 55 -24.16 24.66 -5.27
C LYS A 55 -24.98 24.24 -6.48
N ILE A 56 -25.41 25.23 -7.27
CA ILE A 56 -26.09 25.01 -8.55
C ILE A 56 -25.14 25.38 -9.69
N TYR A 57 -24.93 24.45 -10.61
CA TYR A 57 -24.13 24.67 -11.81
C TYR A 57 -24.97 24.59 -13.07
N GLU A 58 -24.72 25.49 -14.01
CA GLU A 58 -25.32 25.51 -15.34
C GLU A 58 -24.29 25.14 -16.41
N LEU A 59 -24.67 24.23 -17.32
CA LEU A 59 -23.87 23.87 -18.48
C LEU A 59 -23.90 25.01 -19.51
N LEU A 60 -22.73 25.35 -20.05
CA LEU A 60 -22.57 26.33 -21.12
C LEU A 60 -22.26 25.64 -22.46
N ASP A 61 -22.68 26.27 -23.56
CA ASP A 61 -22.24 25.88 -24.90
C ASP A 61 -20.79 26.29 -25.18
N GLU A 62 -20.26 25.89 -26.34
CA GLU A 62 -18.89 26.22 -26.76
C GLU A 62 -18.63 27.74 -26.82
N LYS A 63 -19.68 28.55 -27.03
CA LYS A 63 -19.63 30.01 -27.09
C LYS A 63 -19.80 30.66 -25.70
N GLY A 64 -19.91 29.87 -24.64
CA GLY A 64 -20.11 30.33 -23.26
C GLY A 64 -21.54 30.77 -22.97
N LYS A 65 -22.52 30.40 -23.78
CA LYS A 65 -23.93 30.71 -23.54
C LYS A 65 -24.58 29.63 -22.67
N PRO A 66 -25.45 30.00 -21.72
CA PRO A 66 -26.12 29.02 -20.87
C PRO A 66 -27.09 28.14 -21.67
N THR A 67 -27.02 26.82 -21.49
CA THR A 67 -27.84 25.84 -22.22
C THR A 67 -29.26 25.71 -21.69
N GLY A 68 -29.50 26.11 -20.44
CA GLY A 68 -30.76 25.85 -19.73
C GLY A 68 -30.72 24.61 -18.82
N GLU A 69 -29.71 23.75 -18.96
CA GLU A 69 -29.52 22.56 -18.13
C GLU A 69 -28.74 22.92 -16.86
N GLN A 70 -29.38 22.72 -15.70
CA GLN A 70 -28.79 22.98 -14.38
C GLN A 70 -28.68 21.70 -13.56
N THR A 71 -27.71 21.68 -12.66
CA THR A 71 -27.43 20.55 -11.77
C THR A 71 -27.31 21.01 -10.34
N MET A 72 -27.86 20.21 -9.43
CA MET A 72 -27.92 20.50 -8.00
C MET A 72 -26.92 19.62 -7.26
N ILE A 73 -25.85 20.23 -6.74
CA ILE A 73 -24.72 19.50 -6.17
C ILE A 73 -24.61 19.75 -4.67
N TYR A 74 -24.90 18.71 -3.90
CA TYR A 74 -24.88 18.68 -2.44
C TYR A 74 -23.45 18.48 -1.95
N GLN A 75 -23.02 19.39 -1.09
CA GLN A 75 -21.73 19.31 -0.42
C GLN A 75 -21.88 18.43 0.82
N GLY A 76 -20.93 17.54 1.06
CA GLY A 76 -20.75 16.95 2.39
C GLY A 76 -20.16 17.95 3.38
N THR A 77 -20.08 17.59 4.66
CA THR A 77 -19.48 18.45 5.69
C THR A 77 -18.01 18.72 5.31
N SER A 78 -17.65 19.97 5.01
CA SER A 78 -16.24 20.39 4.86
C SER A 78 -15.59 20.48 6.27
N ASN A 79 -14.28 20.76 6.39
CA ASN A 79 -13.45 20.73 7.61
C ASN A 79 -13.92 21.55 8.85
N GLU A 80 -15.20 21.86 8.99
CA GLU A 80 -15.79 22.57 10.11
C GLU A 80 -16.03 21.63 11.30
N ALA A 81 -15.36 21.94 12.42
CA ALA A 81 -15.48 21.21 13.66
C ALA A 81 -16.88 21.40 14.29
N ILE A 82 -17.67 20.33 14.32
CA ILE A 82 -18.97 20.18 14.98
C ILE A 82 -18.79 19.67 16.43
N ASN A 83 -17.75 18.90 16.76
CA ASN A 83 -17.53 18.36 18.11
C ASN A 83 -16.11 18.61 18.66
N PRO A 84 -15.96 19.43 19.73
CA PRO A 84 -14.65 19.70 20.34
C PRO A 84 -13.99 18.48 21.00
N ASN A 85 -14.73 17.39 21.25
CA ASN A 85 -14.26 16.18 21.95
C ASN A 85 -14.08 14.94 21.04
N ASN A 86 -13.99 15.11 19.72
CA ASN A 86 -13.77 14.01 18.80
C ASN A 86 -12.36 13.36 19.01
N PRO A 87 -12.26 12.07 19.36
CA PRO A 87 -10.97 11.40 19.59
C PRO A 87 -10.15 11.18 18.31
N LEU A 88 -10.75 11.32 17.12
CA LEU A 88 -10.08 11.21 15.81
C LEU A 88 -9.63 12.57 15.26
N LYS A 89 -9.82 13.65 16.02
CA LYS A 89 -9.40 15.01 15.67
C LYS A 89 -7.89 15.13 15.41
N SER A 90 -7.07 14.24 15.99
CA SER A 90 -5.63 14.18 15.75
C SER A 90 -5.25 13.63 14.36
N LEU A 91 -6.21 13.09 13.61
CA LEU A 91 -6.01 12.54 12.26
C LEU A 91 -6.66 13.41 11.17
N ASP A 92 -7.13 14.62 11.50
CA ASP A 92 -7.95 15.49 10.61
C ASP A 92 -9.21 14.79 10.04
N ILE A 93 -9.64 13.72 10.71
CA ILE A 93 -10.85 12.99 10.40
C ILE A 93 -12.04 13.78 10.97
N GLY A 94 -12.80 14.40 10.06
CA GLY A 94 -13.85 15.37 10.38
C GLY A 94 -15.06 14.81 11.14
N ASP A 95 -15.87 15.73 11.63
CA ASP A 95 -17.18 15.43 12.26
C ASP A 95 -18.24 14.95 11.26
N ASP A 96 -17.90 14.94 9.97
CA ASP A 96 -18.63 14.31 8.85
C ASP A 96 -19.03 12.86 9.19
N TRP A 97 -18.16 12.08 9.84
CA TRP A 97 -18.47 10.70 10.20
C TRP A 97 -19.48 10.57 11.34
N LEU A 98 -19.54 11.55 12.25
CA LEU A 98 -20.53 11.56 13.34
C LEU A 98 -21.92 11.95 12.84
N GLN A 99 -22.01 12.84 11.84
CA GLN A 99 -23.27 13.14 11.15
C GLN A 99 -23.72 11.94 10.30
N ASN A 100 -22.79 11.34 9.54
CA ASN A 100 -23.02 10.14 8.75
C ASN A 100 -23.51 8.97 9.62
N ALA A 101 -23.05 8.85 10.87
CA ALA A 101 -23.55 7.84 11.81
C ALA A 101 -25.05 7.97 12.11
N LYS A 102 -25.61 9.19 12.13
CA LYS A 102 -27.06 9.39 12.29
C LYS A 102 -27.86 8.94 11.07
N LEU A 103 -27.24 9.01 9.89
CA LEU A 103 -27.81 8.51 8.64
C LEU A 103 -27.71 6.98 8.50
N MET A 104 -26.88 6.30 9.30
CA MET A 104 -26.79 4.83 9.31
C MET A 104 -27.98 4.15 10.01
N ASP A 105 -28.76 4.87 10.82
CA ASP A 105 -29.95 4.30 11.46
C ASP A 105 -31.10 4.16 10.46
N ASN A 106 -31.28 2.93 9.97
CA ASN A 106 -32.31 2.54 9.01
C ASN A 106 -33.77 2.82 9.46
N SER A 107 -34.02 3.04 10.76
CA SER A 107 -35.35 3.35 11.27
C SER A 107 -35.74 4.82 11.08
N ASN A 108 -34.76 5.70 10.84
CA ASN A 108 -35.00 7.14 10.66
C ASN A 108 -35.78 7.42 9.38
N LYS A 109 -36.95 8.05 9.52
CA LYS A 109 -37.77 8.52 8.39
C LYS A 109 -37.23 9.80 7.75
N SER A 110 -36.40 10.52 8.48
CA SER A 110 -35.68 11.72 8.05
C SER A 110 -34.61 12.06 9.10
N THR A 111 -33.58 12.78 8.69
CA THR A 111 -32.63 13.48 9.58
C THR A 111 -32.80 15.00 9.39
N ASP A 112 -32.17 15.82 10.23
CA ASP A 112 -32.21 17.27 10.06
C ASP A 112 -31.49 17.71 8.79
N TYR A 113 -30.37 17.06 8.45
CA TYR A 113 -29.71 17.22 7.16
C TYR A 113 -30.69 16.98 5.99
N LEU A 114 -31.36 15.81 5.96
CA LEU A 114 -32.30 15.48 4.88
C LEU A 114 -33.46 16.48 4.79
N LYS A 115 -33.96 17.02 5.91
CA LYS A 115 -35.01 18.05 5.89
C LYS A 115 -34.50 19.34 5.26
N GLN A 116 -33.30 19.78 5.62
CA GLN A 116 -32.74 21.03 5.12
C GLN A 116 -32.40 20.95 3.63
N SER A 117 -31.81 19.83 3.19
CA SER A 117 -31.61 19.53 1.76
C SER A 117 -32.93 19.58 0.99
N ASP A 118 -34.01 19.10 1.61
CA ASP A 118 -35.37 19.11 1.04
C ASP A 118 -35.96 20.51 0.92
N GLU A 119 -35.92 21.28 2.02
CA GLU A 119 -36.39 22.66 2.06
C GLU A 119 -35.68 23.52 1.01
N PHE A 120 -34.38 23.33 0.84
CA PHE A 120 -33.62 24.05 -0.19
C PHE A 120 -34.02 23.63 -1.61
N ALA A 121 -34.08 22.32 -1.89
CA ALA A 121 -34.42 21.82 -3.20
C ALA A 121 -35.80 22.32 -3.65
N ASP A 122 -36.79 22.27 -2.75
CA ASP A 122 -38.15 22.78 -2.99
C ASP A 122 -38.14 24.30 -3.24
N LEU A 123 -37.43 25.07 -2.41
CA LEU A 123 -37.30 26.53 -2.60
C LEU A 123 -36.67 26.87 -3.95
N TYR A 124 -35.63 26.14 -4.37
CA TYR A 124 -34.97 26.38 -5.65
C TYR A 124 -35.90 26.07 -6.83
N ARG A 125 -36.65 24.98 -6.77
CA ARG A 125 -37.64 24.63 -7.79
C ARG A 125 -38.78 25.67 -7.86
N ASP A 126 -39.17 26.23 -6.73
CA ASP A 126 -40.11 27.36 -6.69
C ASP A 126 -39.54 28.61 -7.35
N LYS A 127 -38.24 28.92 -7.15
CA LYS A 127 -37.56 30.00 -7.90
C LYS A 127 -37.62 29.75 -9.41
N LEU A 128 -37.33 28.54 -9.88
CA LEU A 128 -37.39 28.20 -11.31
C LEU A 128 -38.81 28.40 -11.87
N ASN A 129 -39.82 27.91 -11.16
CA ASN A 129 -41.22 28.05 -11.55
C ASN A 129 -41.66 29.52 -11.60
N ASP A 130 -41.31 30.30 -10.58
CA ASP A 130 -41.68 31.71 -10.49
C ASP A 130 -40.95 32.58 -11.50
N ALA A 131 -39.71 32.26 -11.87
CA ALA A 131 -38.97 33.00 -12.89
C ALA A 131 -39.65 32.96 -14.27
N ASN A 132 -40.45 31.91 -14.52
CA ASN A 132 -41.22 31.75 -15.73
C ASN A 132 -42.62 32.40 -15.65
N LYS A 133 -43.16 32.60 -14.45
CA LYS A 133 -44.54 33.08 -14.22
C LYS A 133 -44.61 34.56 -13.81
N LEU A 134 -43.66 35.03 -13.01
CA LEU A 134 -43.65 36.37 -12.43
C LEU A 134 -42.99 37.38 -13.37
N SER A 135 -43.39 38.65 -13.23
CA SER A 135 -42.63 39.75 -13.82
C SER A 135 -41.25 39.86 -13.16
N LYS A 136 -40.27 40.46 -13.86
CA LYS A 136 -38.93 40.70 -13.30
C LYS A 136 -39.00 41.43 -11.95
N TYR A 137 -39.88 42.41 -11.82
CA TYR A 137 -40.08 43.16 -10.58
C TYR A 137 -40.56 42.26 -9.43
N ASN A 138 -41.63 41.49 -9.65
CA ASN A 138 -42.21 40.62 -8.62
C ASN A 138 -41.23 39.50 -8.20
N PHE A 139 -40.49 38.95 -9.16
CA PHE A 139 -39.46 37.96 -8.87
C PHE A 139 -38.34 38.54 -7.99
N THR A 140 -37.79 39.69 -8.38
CA THR A 140 -36.73 40.36 -7.60
C THR A 140 -37.22 40.75 -6.21
N GLN A 141 -38.48 41.18 -6.05
CA GLN A 141 -39.05 41.48 -4.73
C GLN A 141 -39.17 40.23 -3.85
N LYS A 142 -39.55 39.08 -4.43
CA LYS A 142 -39.70 37.83 -3.68
C LYS A 142 -38.36 37.22 -3.27
N TYR A 143 -37.37 37.23 -4.16
CA TYR A 143 -36.13 36.46 -3.97
C TYR A 143 -34.86 37.32 -3.81
N GLY A 144 -34.92 38.63 -3.99
CA GLY A 144 -33.76 39.52 -3.90
C GLY A 144 -32.73 39.36 -5.04
N VAL A 145 -33.02 38.54 -6.05
CA VAL A 145 -32.11 38.20 -7.15
C VAL A 145 -32.79 38.35 -8.51
N SER A 146 -31.99 38.47 -9.56
CA SER A 146 -32.48 38.56 -10.95
C SER A 146 -33.03 37.22 -11.44
N PRO A 147 -34.14 37.18 -12.22
CA PRO A 147 -34.68 35.94 -12.77
C PRO A 147 -33.81 35.31 -13.86
N ASN A 148 -32.76 35.97 -14.34
CA ASN A 148 -32.00 35.52 -15.51
C ASN A 148 -31.36 34.13 -15.34
N ASN A 149 -30.90 33.79 -14.14
CA ASN A 149 -30.31 32.48 -13.82
C ASN A 149 -31.36 31.38 -13.61
N TYR A 150 -32.65 31.69 -13.68
CA TYR A 150 -33.74 30.79 -13.31
C TYR A 150 -34.79 30.64 -14.42
N LYS A 151 -34.91 31.65 -15.29
CA LYS A 151 -35.88 31.67 -16.39
C LYS A 151 -35.48 30.70 -17.50
N ASN A 152 -36.43 29.89 -17.94
CA ASN A 152 -36.27 28.81 -18.93
C ASN A 152 -35.15 27.82 -18.56
N LYS A 153 -34.98 27.53 -17.26
CA LYS A 153 -33.99 26.57 -16.76
C LYS A 153 -34.68 25.35 -16.17
N THR A 154 -33.98 24.21 -16.19
CA THR A 154 -34.46 22.95 -15.63
C THR A 154 -33.34 22.23 -14.90
N ILE A 155 -33.64 21.65 -13.74
CA ILE A 155 -32.74 20.69 -13.10
C ILE A 155 -32.79 19.39 -13.90
N VAL A 156 -31.63 18.93 -14.34
CA VAL A 156 -31.48 17.68 -15.10
C VAL A 156 -30.77 16.58 -14.31
N ALA A 157 -30.04 16.95 -13.26
CA ALA A 157 -29.32 16.01 -12.41
C ALA A 157 -29.02 16.56 -11.02
N ASP A 158 -28.87 15.64 -10.07
CA ASP A 158 -28.36 15.86 -8.73
C ASP A 158 -27.04 15.11 -8.53
N GLY A 159 -26.18 15.63 -7.65
CA GLY A 159 -24.98 14.91 -7.24
C GLY A 159 -24.48 15.31 -5.86
N GLY A 160 -23.58 14.51 -5.29
CA GLY A 160 -22.94 14.87 -4.03
C GLY A 160 -21.95 13.82 -3.53
N ASN A 161 -20.99 14.26 -2.71
CA ASN A 161 -19.99 13.43 -2.05
C ASN A 161 -20.27 13.32 -0.55
N SER A 162 -19.93 12.18 0.09
CA SER A 162 -20.16 11.93 1.51
C SER A 162 -21.62 12.19 1.94
N GLU A 163 -21.87 12.99 2.97
CA GLU A 163 -23.21 13.43 3.43
C GLU A 163 -24.02 14.06 2.28
N GLY A 164 -23.34 14.83 1.41
CA GLY A 164 -23.88 15.39 0.16
C GLY A 164 -24.53 14.34 -0.72
N GLY A 165 -23.87 13.19 -0.85
CA GLY A 165 -24.38 12.06 -1.62
C GLY A 165 -25.69 11.47 -1.07
N ALA A 166 -25.91 11.55 0.25
CA ALA A 166 -27.19 11.16 0.85
C ALA A 166 -28.32 12.13 0.49
N GLY A 167 -28.03 13.43 0.47
CA GLY A 167 -28.97 14.48 0.04
C GLY A 167 -29.39 14.31 -1.42
N ALA A 168 -28.41 14.13 -2.31
CA ALA A 168 -28.64 13.88 -3.74
C ALA A 168 -29.51 12.63 -3.98
N LYS A 169 -29.22 11.53 -3.29
CA LYS A 169 -30.00 10.28 -3.39
C LYS A 169 -31.42 10.43 -2.86
N TYR A 170 -31.60 11.18 -1.76
CA TYR A 170 -32.94 11.45 -1.24
C TYR A 170 -33.78 12.28 -2.22
N GLN A 171 -33.19 13.29 -2.86
CA GLN A 171 -33.90 14.06 -3.90
C GLN A 171 -34.18 13.25 -5.16
N GLY A 172 -33.23 12.44 -5.63
CA GLY A 172 -33.48 11.54 -6.76
C GLY A 172 -34.62 10.56 -6.53
N ALA A 173 -34.92 10.22 -5.27
CA ALA A 173 -36.01 9.31 -4.92
C ALA A 173 -37.37 10.00 -5.11
N LYS A 174 -37.42 11.31 -4.89
CA LYS A 174 -38.58 12.17 -5.13
C LYS A 174 -38.73 12.55 -6.60
N HIS A 175 -37.62 12.69 -7.31
CA HIS A 175 -37.54 13.15 -8.69
C HIS A 175 -36.93 12.07 -9.61
N PRO A 176 -37.68 11.00 -9.93
CA PRO A 176 -37.14 9.85 -10.66
C PRO A 176 -36.74 10.13 -12.11
N ASN A 177 -37.05 11.32 -12.64
CA ASN A 177 -36.65 11.76 -13.97
C ASN A 177 -35.28 12.46 -13.99
N GLU A 178 -34.73 12.77 -12.82
CA GLU A 178 -33.46 13.49 -12.67
C GLU A 178 -32.33 12.49 -12.41
N LYS A 179 -31.22 12.65 -13.13
CA LYS A 179 -30.07 11.76 -13.03
C LYS A 179 -29.35 12.01 -11.72
N VAL A 180 -29.01 10.95 -10.97
CA VAL A 180 -28.28 11.09 -9.71
C VAL A 180 -26.96 10.35 -9.77
N VAL A 181 -25.89 11.05 -9.37
CA VAL A 181 -24.54 10.49 -9.17
C VAL A 181 -24.05 10.88 -7.79
N ALA A 182 -23.77 9.89 -6.96
CA ALA A 182 -23.21 10.11 -5.64
C ALA A 182 -21.81 9.47 -5.55
N THR A 183 -20.86 10.13 -4.91
CA THR A 183 -19.48 9.65 -4.77
C THR A 183 -19.17 9.43 -3.29
N ASP A 184 -18.64 8.25 -2.95
CA ASP A 184 -18.39 7.84 -1.56
C ASP A 184 -19.50 8.27 -0.59
N PRO A 185 -20.79 8.02 -0.93
CA PRO A 185 -21.89 8.68 -0.25
C PRO A 185 -22.16 8.05 1.11
N ALA A 186 -22.58 8.88 2.05
CA ALA A 186 -23.20 8.40 3.27
C ALA A 186 -24.46 7.58 2.96
N MET A 187 -24.77 6.61 3.82
CA MET A 187 -26.01 5.85 3.72
C MET A 187 -27.24 6.78 3.78
N VAL A 188 -28.31 6.45 3.07
CA VAL A 188 -29.63 7.07 3.30
C VAL A 188 -30.46 6.08 4.13
N PRO A 189 -31.02 6.47 5.28
CA PRO A 189 -31.86 5.59 6.10
C PRO A 189 -32.93 4.88 5.26
N TYR A 190 -33.04 3.56 5.37
CA TYR A 190 -34.05 2.78 4.62
C TYR A 190 -35.47 3.35 4.76
N ALA A 191 -35.88 3.70 6.00
CA ALA A 191 -37.20 4.26 6.27
C ALA A 191 -37.45 5.63 5.61
N ALA A 192 -36.41 6.38 5.25
CA ALA A 192 -36.54 7.69 4.61
C ALA A 192 -36.96 7.59 3.14
N TRP A 193 -36.51 6.56 2.42
CA TRP A 193 -36.73 6.43 0.98
C TRP A 193 -37.64 5.27 0.56
N GLN A 194 -37.86 4.24 1.40
CA GLN A 194 -38.76 3.13 1.08
C GLN A 194 -40.19 3.57 0.70
N LYS A 195 -40.63 4.73 1.23
CA LYS A 195 -41.97 5.32 1.00
C LYS A 195 -42.25 5.69 -0.46
N PHE A 196 -41.19 5.82 -1.27
CA PHE A 196 -41.29 6.15 -2.69
C PHE A 196 -41.52 4.91 -3.58
N ALA A 197 -41.74 3.73 -2.97
CA ALA A 197 -42.29 2.51 -3.56
C ALA A 197 -41.53 1.95 -4.78
N ARG A 198 -40.20 2.04 -4.79
CA ARG A 198 -39.32 1.36 -5.76
C ARG A 198 -38.21 0.63 -4.99
N PRO A 199 -38.04 -0.69 -5.17
CA PRO A 199 -36.94 -1.42 -4.53
C PRO A 199 -35.58 -0.98 -5.08
N ARG A 200 -35.52 -0.39 -6.29
CA ARG A 200 -34.30 0.15 -6.88
C ARG A 200 -34.60 1.30 -7.85
N PHE A 201 -33.82 2.37 -7.79
CA PHE A 201 -33.95 3.56 -8.63
C PHE A 201 -32.90 3.55 -9.74
N ASP A 202 -33.34 3.41 -11.00
CA ASP A 202 -32.46 3.34 -12.17
C ASP A 202 -31.78 4.68 -12.51
N ASN A 203 -32.35 5.80 -12.04
CA ASN A 203 -31.74 7.12 -12.21
C ASN A 203 -30.51 7.33 -11.30
N MET A 204 -30.32 6.50 -10.27
CA MET A 204 -29.28 6.67 -9.26
C MET A 204 -28.10 5.72 -9.43
N ILE A 205 -26.90 6.28 -9.40
CA ILE A 205 -25.65 5.54 -9.28
C ILE A 205 -24.78 6.10 -8.15
N SER A 206 -24.12 5.21 -7.42
CA SER A 206 -23.11 5.53 -6.42
C SER A 206 -21.78 4.95 -6.86
N PHE A 207 -20.77 5.79 -6.97
CA PHE A 207 -19.39 5.37 -7.19
C PHE A 207 -18.65 5.41 -5.86
N ASN A 208 -18.04 4.29 -5.47
CA ASN A 208 -17.35 4.15 -4.20
C ASN A 208 -15.89 3.80 -4.46
N SER A 209 -14.96 4.60 -3.96
CA SER A 209 -13.55 4.27 -3.94
C SER A 209 -13.32 3.02 -3.09
N THR A 210 -12.51 2.08 -3.59
CA THR A 210 -12.15 0.89 -2.81
C THR A 210 -11.36 1.21 -1.55
N ASN A 211 -10.76 2.41 -1.48
CA ASN A 211 -9.96 2.89 -0.34
C ASN A 211 -10.70 3.92 0.51
N ASP A 212 -12.01 4.09 0.33
CA ASP A 212 -12.83 4.98 1.14
C ASP A 212 -13.20 4.34 2.50
N LEU A 213 -12.79 5.02 3.58
CA LEU A 213 -13.04 4.57 4.94
C LEU A 213 -14.53 4.67 5.34
N LEU A 214 -15.26 5.67 4.84
CA LEU A 214 -16.68 5.82 5.15
C LEU A 214 -17.48 4.60 4.66
N THR A 215 -17.21 4.21 3.42
CA THR A 215 -17.79 3.02 2.79
C THR A 215 -17.51 1.77 3.63
N TRP A 216 -16.27 1.54 4.06
CA TRP A 216 -15.92 0.39 4.90
C TRP A 216 -16.65 0.37 6.25
N LEU A 217 -16.80 1.53 6.89
CA LEU A 217 -17.50 1.66 8.16
C LEU A 217 -19.01 1.41 8.04
N GLN A 218 -19.60 1.76 6.89
CA GLN A 218 -21.05 1.66 6.66
C GLN A 218 -21.49 0.30 6.12
N ASP A 219 -20.63 -0.41 5.38
CA ASP A 219 -20.94 -1.71 4.75
C ASP A 219 -21.63 -2.74 5.67
N PRO A 220 -21.24 -2.91 6.95
CA PRO A 220 -21.92 -3.81 7.87
C PRO A 220 -23.38 -3.45 8.22
N PHE A 221 -23.79 -2.20 8.00
CA PHE A 221 -25.10 -1.66 8.40
C PHE A 221 -26.10 -1.54 7.24
N ILE A 222 -25.65 -1.81 6.01
CA ILE A 222 -26.46 -1.64 4.80
C ILE A 222 -27.52 -2.74 4.75
N LYS A 223 -28.80 -2.35 4.81
CA LYS A 223 -29.95 -3.25 4.58
C LYS A 223 -30.34 -3.32 3.10
N ASP A 224 -30.51 -2.16 2.48
CA ASP A 224 -30.85 -2.00 1.07
C ASP A 224 -30.31 -0.66 0.55
N MET A 225 -30.10 -0.55 -0.76
CA MET A 225 -29.56 0.65 -1.41
C MET A 225 -30.55 1.20 -2.44
N PRO A 226 -30.87 2.51 -2.41
CA PRO A 226 -31.82 3.08 -3.36
C PRO A 226 -31.29 3.07 -4.80
N GLY A 227 -29.98 2.93 -5.06
CA GLY A 227 -29.40 3.01 -6.39
C GLY A 227 -28.42 1.89 -6.73
N LYS A 228 -27.85 1.95 -7.93
CA LYS A 228 -26.74 1.08 -8.32
C LYS A 228 -25.45 1.51 -7.61
N ARG A 229 -24.75 0.60 -6.96
CA ARG A 229 -23.39 0.81 -6.44
C ARG A 229 -22.35 0.27 -7.42
N VAL A 230 -21.27 1.01 -7.61
CA VAL A 230 -20.11 0.64 -8.43
C VAL A 230 -18.87 0.97 -7.63
N ASN A 231 -18.05 -0.04 -7.32
CA ASN A 231 -16.78 0.19 -6.69
C ASN A 231 -15.73 0.52 -7.76
N ILE A 232 -14.92 1.54 -7.50
CA ILE A 232 -13.86 2.01 -8.38
C ILE A 232 -12.53 1.83 -7.64
N SER A 233 -11.57 1.22 -8.31
CA SER A 233 -10.19 1.17 -7.83
C SER A 233 -9.52 2.54 -8.02
N ASP A 234 -9.64 3.37 -7.01
CA ASP A 234 -9.05 4.71 -6.93
C ASP A 234 -8.38 4.93 -5.56
N GLY A 235 -7.55 5.96 -5.43
CA GLY A 235 -6.81 6.22 -4.19
C GLY A 235 -5.70 5.20 -3.91
N VAL A 236 -5.21 5.24 -2.67
CA VAL A 236 -4.12 4.38 -2.18
C VAL A 236 -4.39 4.01 -0.71
N PRO A 237 -4.11 2.78 -0.27
CA PRO A 237 -4.43 2.32 1.08
C PRO A 237 -3.39 2.82 2.10
N ARG A 238 -3.26 4.14 2.24
CA ARG A 238 -2.40 4.76 3.25
C ARG A 238 -3.17 5.72 4.12
N LEU A 239 -2.85 5.72 5.42
CA LEU A 239 -3.51 6.59 6.40
C LEU A 239 -3.38 8.08 6.03
N ASP A 240 -2.23 8.49 5.48
CA ASP A 240 -1.95 9.86 5.03
C ASP A 240 -2.73 10.29 3.77
N ALA A 241 -3.42 9.34 3.12
CA ALA A 241 -4.16 9.54 1.88
C ALA A 241 -5.67 9.28 2.04
N LEU A 242 -6.17 8.97 3.23
CA LEU A 242 -7.57 8.61 3.47
C LEU A 242 -8.54 9.75 3.10
N ILE A 243 -8.25 10.97 3.53
CA ILE A 243 -9.10 12.14 3.26
C ILE A 243 -9.15 12.41 1.76
N ASP A 244 -7.99 12.46 1.10
CA ASP A 244 -7.90 12.65 -0.35
C ASP A 244 -8.67 11.53 -1.07
N SER A 245 -8.54 10.27 -0.61
CA SER A 245 -9.23 9.09 -1.21
C SER A 245 -10.74 9.10 -0.99
N HIS A 246 -11.24 9.70 0.09
CA HIS A 246 -12.67 9.89 0.38
C HIS A 246 -13.31 10.98 -0.49
N VAL A 247 -12.56 12.07 -0.70
CA VAL A 247 -12.99 13.15 -1.60
C VAL A 247 -12.86 12.71 -3.06
N GLY A 248 -11.86 11.89 -3.38
CA GLY A 248 -11.58 11.36 -4.72
C GLY A 248 -10.67 12.24 -5.58
N TYR A 249 -10.11 13.32 -5.02
CA TYR A 249 -9.28 14.30 -5.73
C TYR A 249 -8.20 14.92 -4.85
N LYS A 250 -7.03 15.20 -5.45
CA LYS A 250 -5.99 16.04 -4.85
C LYS A 250 -5.52 17.11 -5.83
N ARG A 251 -6.10 18.30 -5.72
CA ARG A 251 -5.90 19.42 -6.65
C ARG A 251 -5.77 20.74 -5.91
N LYS A 252 -5.07 21.71 -6.51
CA LYS A 252 -4.92 23.07 -5.98
C LYS A 252 -5.66 24.05 -6.87
N LEU A 253 -6.70 24.69 -6.33
CA LEU A 253 -7.49 25.70 -7.04
C LEU A 253 -6.72 27.00 -7.26
N ASN A 254 -6.82 27.53 -8.48
CA ASN A 254 -6.53 28.91 -8.82
C ASN A 254 -7.86 29.69 -8.92
N ARG A 255 -8.15 30.47 -7.88
CA ARG A 255 -9.40 31.22 -7.76
C ARG A 255 -9.55 32.37 -8.76
N LYS A 256 -8.46 32.83 -9.37
CA LYS A 256 -8.48 33.99 -10.27
C LYS A 256 -9.23 33.69 -11.56
N ASP A 257 -9.05 32.48 -12.07
CA ASP A 257 -9.53 32.01 -13.38
C ASP A 257 -10.31 30.69 -13.30
N ASN A 258 -10.59 30.21 -12.08
CA ASN A 258 -11.24 28.92 -11.81
C ASN A 258 -10.55 27.75 -12.55
N THR A 259 -9.22 27.72 -12.51
CA THR A 259 -8.41 26.58 -12.97
C THR A 259 -7.84 25.81 -11.78
N TYR A 260 -7.20 24.67 -12.02
CA TYR A 260 -6.54 23.91 -10.97
C TYR A 260 -5.26 23.23 -11.45
N ASP A 261 -4.33 23.04 -10.52
CA ASP A 261 -3.15 22.21 -10.70
C ASP A 261 -3.39 20.84 -10.04
N THR A 262 -3.07 19.76 -10.74
CA THR A 262 -3.09 18.41 -10.16
C THR A 262 -1.90 18.23 -9.23
N VAL A 263 -2.14 17.78 -8.00
CA VAL A 263 -1.10 17.52 -7.01
C VAL A 263 -0.96 16.01 -6.83
N PRO A 264 0.26 15.45 -6.87
CA PRO A 264 0.44 14.03 -6.64
C PRO A 264 0.01 13.65 -5.22
N LEU A 265 -0.78 12.59 -5.13
CA LEU A 265 -1.13 11.91 -3.89
C LEU A 265 0.11 11.29 -3.25
N ILE A 266 0.89 10.57 -4.06
CA ILE A 266 2.16 9.95 -3.67
C ILE A 266 3.24 10.31 -4.68
N LYS A 267 4.48 10.47 -4.19
CA LYS A 267 5.68 10.62 -5.01
C LYS A 267 6.62 9.46 -4.75
N ILE A 268 6.81 8.62 -5.76
CA ILE A 268 7.75 7.49 -5.72
C ILE A 268 9.04 7.93 -6.39
N LYS A 269 10.19 7.66 -5.75
CA LYS A 269 11.50 7.97 -6.32
C LYS A 269 12.03 6.73 -7.02
N SER A 270 12.38 6.89 -8.29
CA SER A 270 12.91 5.76 -9.04
C SER A 270 14.19 5.22 -8.42
N VAL A 271 14.29 3.90 -8.33
CA VAL A 271 15.51 3.23 -7.84
C VAL A 271 16.63 3.26 -8.88
N LYS A 272 16.29 3.45 -10.16
CA LYS A 272 17.23 3.32 -11.30
C LYS A 272 17.29 4.56 -12.19
N ASP A 273 16.14 5.13 -12.54
CA ASP A 273 16.06 6.21 -13.52
C ASP A 273 16.38 7.57 -12.88
N THR A 274 17.09 8.39 -13.65
CA THR A 274 17.47 9.75 -13.24
C THR A 274 17.13 10.77 -14.30
N GLU A 275 16.92 12.02 -13.88
CA GLU A 275 16.68 13.17 -14.74
C GLU A 275 17.63 14.32 -14.35
N ILE A 276 17.86 15.26 -15.27
CA ILE A 276 18.64 16.47 -14.99
C ILE A 276 17.67 17.57 -14.55
N LYS A 277 17.80 18.04 -13.30
CA LYS A 277 17.09 19.20 -12.77
C LYS A 277 18.08 20.24 -12.29
N ASN A 278 17.98 21.46 -12.80
CA ASN A 278 18.89 22.58 -12.49
C ASN A 278 20.37 22.20 -12.63
N GLY A 279 20.73 21.46 -13.70
CA GLY A 279 22.08 21.00 -13.95
C GLY A 279 22.57 19.84 -13.07
N LYS A 280 21.74 19.31 -12.17
CA LYS A 280 22.07 18.17 -11.29
C LYS A 280 21.31 16.91 -11.67
N LYS A 281 22.00 15.77 -11.68
CA LYS A 281 21.39 14.44 -11.86
C LYS A 281 20.64 14.08 -10.57
N VAL A 282 19.33 13.89 -10.67
CA VAL A 282 18.46 13.52 -9.55
C VAL A 282 17.61 12.30 -9.91
N LYS A 283 17.17 11.52 -8.92
CA LYS A 283 16.25 10.39 -9.15
C LYS A 283 14.95 10.89 -9.78
N LYS A 284 14.50 10.21 -10.84
CA LYS A 284 13.21 10.49 -11.49
C LYS A 284 12.10 10.32 -10.47
N THR A 285 11.10 11.19 -10.52
CA THR A 285 9.93 11.10 -9.63
C THR A 285 8.72 10.62 -10.41
N ILE A 286 8.09 9.56 -9.92
CA ILE A 286 6.84 9.03 -10.45
C ILE A 286 5.72 9.54 -9.54
N ASN A 287 4.79 10.27 -10.15
CA ASN A 287 3.68 10.88 -9.46
C ASN A 287 2.47 9.95 -9.56
N ILE A 288 1.93 9.55 -8.42
CA ILE A 288 0.61 8.90 -8.35
C ILE A 288 -0.41 10.00 -8.14
N THR A 289 -1.29 10.19 -9.12
CA THR A 289 -2.37 11.19 -9.07
C THR A 289 -3.69 10.54 -8.68
N LEU A 290 -4.62 11.36 -8.19
CA LEU A 290 -5.94 10.94 -7.75
C LEU A 290 -7.00 11.71 -8.55
N ASP A 291 -7.87 10.96 -9.23
CA ASP A 291 -8.86 11.51 -10.17
C ASP A 291 -10.02 10.52 -10.37
N MET A 292 -11.02 10.58 -9.48
CA MET A 292 -12.08 9.57 -9.39
C MET A 292 -12.92 9.44 -10.67
N ASP A 293 -13.29 10.55 -11.31
CA ASP A 293 -14.05 10.54 -12.57
C ASP A 293 -13.24 9.92 -13.71
N GLY A 294 -11.93 10.20 -13.74
CA GLY A 294 -10.99 9.60 -14.67
C GLY A 294 -10.87 8.07 -14.54
N ARG A 295 -11.40 7.47 -13.46
CA ARG A 295 -11.46 6.01 -13.24
C ARG A 295 -12.79 5.38 -13.61
N ILE A 296 -13.84 6.17 -13.87
CA ILE A 296 -15.16 5.66 -14.28
C ILE A 296 -15.08 5.19 -15.75
N PRO A 297 -15.31 3.90 -16.05
CA PRO A 297 -15.35 3.43 -17.43
C PRO A 297 -16.54 4.02 -18.19
N ILE A 298 -16.27 4.61 -19.36
CA ILE A 298 -17.28 5.23 -20.23
C ILE A 298 -17.60 4.38 -21.45
N ASN A 299 -18.86 4.42 -21.86
CA ASN A 299 -19.31 3.86 -23.13
C ASN A 299 -19.04 4.89 -24.24
N VAL A 300 -18.10 4.59 -25.13
CA VAL A 300 -17.62 5.49 -26.18
C VAL A 300 -18.73 5.95 -27.14
N TRP A 301 -19.80 5.18 -27.30
CA TRP A 301 -20.90 5.46 -28.21
C TRP A 301 -21.94 6.40 -27.63
N THR A 302 -22.10 6.43 -26.30
CA THR A 302 -23.15 7.21 -25.62
C THR A 302 -22.59 8.37 -24.79
N GLY A 303 -21.33 8.28 -24.38
CA GLY A 303 -20.69 9.23 -23.46
C GLY A 303 -21.10 9.07 -21.99
N ASP A 304 -21.99 8.12 -21.67
CA ASP A 304 -22.38 7.75 -20.30
C ASP A 304 -21.44 6.69 -19.71
N SER A 305 -21.49 6.49 -18.39
CA SER A 305 -20.77 5.36 -17.78
C SER A 305 -21.29 4.03 -18.32
N ILE A 306 -20.40 3.03 -18.40
CA ILE A 306 -20.78 1.64 -18.74
C ILE A 306 -21.77 1.09 -17.70
N ALA A 307 -21.64 1.55 -16.45
CA ALA A 307 -22.55 1.18 -15.39
C ALA A 307 -23.99 1.64 -15.65
N ARG A 308 -24.22 2.73 -16.37
CA ARG A 308 -25.55 3.22 -16.73
C ARG A 308 -26.03 2.71 -18.08
N SER A 309 -25.18 2.80 -19.09
CA SER A 309 -25.51 2.44 -20.47
C SER A 309 -25.46 0.93 -20.76
N GLY A 310 -24.90 0.14 -19.83
CA GLY A 310 -24.66 -1.28 -20.02
C GLY A 310 -23.43 -1.55 -20.90
N ARG A 311 -23.26 -2.81 -21.29
CA ARG A 311 -22.09 -3.30 -22.05
C ARG A 311 -22.11 -2.90 -23.54
N GLY A 312 -23.04 -2.03 -23.95
CA GLY A 312 -23.22 -1.62 -25.34
C GLY A 312 -24.13 -2.55 -26.14
N THR A 313 -24.67 -2.01 -27.22
CA THR A 313 -25.45 -2.71 -28.25
C THR A 313 -24.80 -2.45 -29.60
N LEU A 314 -25.22 -3.19 -30.64
CA LEU A 314 -24.85 -2.91 -32.02
C LEU A 314 -25.01 -1.41 -32.35
N ILE A 315 -23.97 -0.81 -32.93
CA ILE A 315 -24.02 0.57 -33.41
C ILE A 315 -23.95 0.63 -34.93
N LYS A 316 -24.67 1.59 -35.52
CA LYS A 316 -24.42 1.96 -36.91
C LYS A 316 -23.14 2.81 -36.96
N LEU A 317 -22.11 2.29 -37.61
CA LEU A 317 -20.85 3.02 -37.76
C LEU A 317 -21.02 4.21 -38.71
N ASN A 318 -20.55 5.38 -38.29
CA ASN A 318 -20.54 6.62 -39.07
C ASN A 318 -19.29 7.45 -38.69
N LEU A 319 -19.06 8.58 -39.36
CA LEU A 319 -17.89 9.41 -39.11
C LEU A 319 -17.81 9.95 -37.66
N GLU A 320 -18.95 10.28 -37.05
CA GLU A 320 -19.00 10.77 -35.66
C GLU A 320 -18.61 9.68 -34.65
N ASN A 321 -19.12 8.47 -34.83
CA ASN A 321 -18.80 7.30 -34.00
C ASN A 321 -17.33 6.90 -34.17
N LEU A 322 -16.80 6.93 -35.39
CA LEU A 322 -15.36 6.71 -35.62
C LEU A 322 -14.49 7.79 -34.99
N ASP A 323 -14.95 9.04 -34.98
CA ASP A 323 -14.27 10.14 -34.28
C ASP A 323 -14.28 9.96 -32.76
N ALA A 324 -15.39 9.52 -32.18
CA ALA A 324 -15.47 9.20 -30.76
C ALA A 324 -14.53 8.03 -30.40
N LEU A 325 -14.55 6.95 -31.19
CA LEU A 325 -13.65 5.81 -31.01
C LEU A 325 -12.19 6.22 -31.15
N SER A 326 -11.85 7.00 -32.18
CA SER A 326 -10.48 7.49 -32.36
C SER A 326 -10.01 8.29 -31.16
N LYS A 327 -10.84 9.19 -30.61
CA LYS A 327 -10.49 10.00 -29.43
C LYS A 327 -10.27 9.16 -28.18
N LEU A 328 -11.10 8.13 -27.97
CA LEU A 328 -10.89 7.17 -26.88
C LEU A 328 -9.54 6.46 -27.03
N ILE A 329 -9.25 5.91 -28.22
CA ILE A 329 -8.09 5.06 -28.46
C ILE A 329 -6.76 5.83 -28.49
N THR A 330 -6.71 6.97 -29.19
CA THR A 330 -5.48 7.76 -29.32
C THR A 330 -5.28 8.76 -28.19
N GLY A 331 -6.31 9.02 -27.39
CA GLY A 331 -6.27 9.91 -26.24
C GLY A 331 -6.23 9.12 -24.93
N GLU A 332 -7.41 8.79 -24.41
CA GLU A 332 -7.59 8.24 -23.06
C GLU A 332 -6.86 6.90 -22.87
N THR A 333 -7.09 5.89 -23.71
CA THR A 333 -6.46 4.56 -23.53
C THR A 333 -4.95 4.60 -23.78
N SER A 334 -4.49 5.41 -24.74
CA SER A 334 -3.05 5.60 -24.98
C SER A 334 -2.36 6.25 -23.77
N GLY A 335 -3.00 7.24 -23.14
CA GLY A 335 -2.53 7.84 -21.89
C GLY A 335 -2.46 6.83 -20.74
N MET A 336 -3.52 6.05 -20.54
CA MET A 336 -3.56 5.00 -19.51
C MET A 336 -2.49 3.91 -19.72
N LEU A 337 -2.26 3.48 -20.97
CA LEU A 337 -1.22 2.49 -21.29
C LEU A 337 0.18 3.08 -21.08
N ALA A 338 0.40 4.37 -21.36
CA ALA A 338 1.65 5.05 -21.06
C ALA A 338 1.91 5.11 -19.54
N GLU A 339 0.89 5.41 -18.73
CA GLU A 339 0.96 5.33 -17.26
C GLU A 339 1.31 3.91 -16.80
N CYS A 340 0.63 2.88 -17.31
CA CYS A 340 0.91 1.50 -16.96
C CYS A 340 2.35 1.10 -17.30
N VAL A 341 2.86 1.50 -18.47
CA VAL A 341 4.27 1.25 -18.85
C VAL A 341 5.21 1.91 -17.86
N ILE A 342 4.96 3.16 -17.44
CA ILE A 342 5.80 3.85 -16.44
C ILE A 342 5.78 3.07 -15.11
N PHE A 343 4.59 2.70 -14.62
CA PHE A 343 4.45 2.05 -13.33
C PHE A 343 5.08 0.66 -13.29
N LEU A 344 4.84 -0.15 -14.32
CA LEU A 344 5.36 -1.52 -14.39
C LEU A 344 6.87 -1.55 -14.69
N ASN A 345 7.39 -0.53 -15.40
CA ASN A 345 8.83 -0.35 -15.53
C ASN A 345 9.50 -0.11 -14.18
N GLU A 346 8.94 0.78 -13.36
CA GLU A 346 9.51 1.04 -12.05
C GLU A 346 9.35 -0.15 -11.11
N SER A 347 8.19 -0.80 -11.10
CA SER A 347 8.01 -2.01 -10.30
C SER A 347 9.04 -3.09 -10.66
N PHE A 348 9.32 -3.29 -11.95
CA PHE A 348 10.39 -4.18 -12.39
C PHE A 348 11.77 -3.70 -11.92
N ASN A 349 12.07 -2.40 -12.03
CA ASN A 349 13.34 -1.83 -11.58
C ASN A 349 13.57 -2.05 -10.08
N ILE A 350 12.53 -1.94 -9.26
CA ILE A 350 12.59 -2.20 -7.82
C ILE A 350 12.98 -3.66 -7.56
N SER A 351 12.28 -4.64 -8.15
CA SER A 351 12.63 -6.06 -7.97
C SER A 351 14.02 -6.39 -8.53
N GLU A 352 14.42 -5.79 -9.65
CA GLU A 352 15.77 -5.95 -10.20
C GLU A 352 16.84 -5.37 -9.26
N ASN A 353 16.57 -4.24 -8.59
CA ASN A 353 17.47 -3.64 -7.62
C ASN A 353 17.63 -4.51 -6.38
N GLU A 354 16.52 -5.00 -5.80
CA GLU A 354 16.55 -5.94 -4.67
C GLU A 354 17.32 -7.21 -5.01
N ASN A 355 17.11 -7.75 -6.22
CA ASN A 355 17.80 -8.97 -6.67
C ASN A 355 19.31 -8.76 -6.88
N LYS A 356 19.72 -7.60 -7.41
CA LYS A 356 21.15 -7.24 -7.53
C LYS A 356 21.84 -7.11 -6.18
N ASN A 357 21.12 -6.68 -5.15
CA ASN A 357 21.65 -6.52 -3.80
C ASN A 357 21.60 -7.80 -2.96
N PHE A 358 21.36 -8.97 -3.57
CA PHE A 358 21.26 -10.25 -2.86
C PHE A 358 22.49 -10.56 -1.98
N ALA A 359 23.71 -10.31 -2.49
CA ALA A 359 24.93 -10.56 -1.74
C ALA A 359 24.99 -9.71 -0.45
N ASP A 360 24.65 -8.43 -0.56
CA ASP A 360 24.66 -7.48 0.56
C ASP A 360 23.57 -7.83 1.58
N ARG A 361 22.35 -8.16 1.13
CA ARG A 361 21.24 -8.58 2.00
C ARG A 361 21.59 -9.85 2.78
N LYS A 362 22.23 -10.82 2.12
CA LYS A 362 22.73 -12.04 2.76
C LYS A 362 23.80 -11.73 3.81
N GLN A 363 24.77 -10.89 3.48
CA GLN A 363 25.82 -10.49 4.40
C GLN A 363 25.25 -9.77 5.63
N GLN A 364 24.35 -8.82 5.44
CA GLN A 364 23.70 -8.08 6.52
C GLN A 364 22.86 -8.99 7.43
N LEU A 365 22.18 -10.00 6.88
CA LEU A 365 21.45 -10.97 7.69
C LEU A 365 22.40 -11.86 8.52
N SER A 366 23.52 -12.29 7.94
CA SER A 366 24.58 -13.07 8.63
C SER A 366 25.27 -12.26 9.73
N GLU A 367 25.68 -11.03 9.43
CA GLU A 367 26.27 -10.10 10.42
C GLU A 367 25.27 -9.77 11.53
N GLY A 368 24.03 -9.46 11.18
CA GLY A 368 22.99 -9.20 12.17
C GLY A 368 22.70 -10.39 13.06
N PHE A 369 22.78 -11.63 12.57
CA PHE A 369 22.71 -12.82 13.41
C PHE A 369 23.87 -12.89 14.41
N LYS A 370 25.10 -12.72 13.93
CA LYS A 370 26.32 -12.71 14.78
C LYS A 370 26.24 -11.65 15.87
N ASP A 371 25.69 -10.48 15.54
CA ASP A 371 25.42 -9.40 16.49
C ASP A 371 24.36 -9.79 17.51
N LYS A 372 23.24 -10.42 17.11
CA LYS A 372 22.17 -10.82 18.04
C LYS A 372 22.61 -11.89 19.03
N ILE A 373 23.61 -12.70 18.70
CA ILE A 373 24.17 -13.70 19.60
C ILE A 373 25.39 -13.18 20.37
N ASN A 374 25.80 -11.92 20.15
CA ASN A 374 27.00 -11.30 20.70
C ASN A 374 28.29 -12.10 20.43
N LEU A 375 28.48 -12.57 19.18
CA LEU A 375 29.60 -13.45 18.83
C LEU A 375 30.96 -12.77 19.06
N PHE A 376 31.07 -11.49 18.71
CA PHE A 376 32.30 -10.72 18.91
C PHE A 376 32.69 -10.63 20.40
N GLN A 377 31.73 -10.34 21.29
CA GLN A 377 32.00 -10.28 22.72
C GLN A 377 32.39 -11.66 23.26
N LEU A 378 31.82 -12.73 22.71
CA LEU A 378 32.21 -14.09 23.08
C LEU A 378 33.66 -14.41 22.66
N GLU A 379 34.12 -13.95 21.50
CA GLU A 379 35.53 -14.05 21.08
C GLU A 379 36.48 -13.26 22.01
N GLU A 380 36.08 -12.06 22.46
CA GLU A 380 36.88 -11.31 23.43
C GLU A 380 37.00 -12.05 24.77
N MET A 381 35.92 -12.72 25.19
CA MET A 381 35.93 -13.55 26.39
C MET A 381 36.72 -14.85 26.20
N GLU A 382 36.73 -15.45 25.02
CA GLU A 382 37.57 -16.59 24.66
C GLU A 382 39.07 -16.23 24.78
N ARG A 383 39.49 -15.07 24.25
CA ARG A 383 40.87 -14.57 24.43
C ARG A 383 41.21 -14.32 25.89
N THR A 384 40.28 -13.76 26.65
CA THR A 384 40.45 -13.53 28.09
C THR A 384 40.55 -14.85 28.86
N LEU A 385 39.78 -15.86 28.47
CA LEU A 385 39.82 -17.20 29.04
C LEU A 385 41.22 -17.82 28.85
N ILE A 386 41.82 -17.75 27.66
CA ILE A 386 43.18 -18.24 27.41
C ILE A 386 44.19 -17.61 28.38
N SER A 387 44.15 -16.29 28.55
CA SER A 387 45.05 -15.59 29.49
C SER A 387 44.85 -16.06 30.94
N LYS A 388 43.59 -16.27 31.36
CA LYS A 388 43.27 -16.78 32.70
C LYS A 388 43.71 -18.23 32.90
N ILE A 389 43.63 -19.07 31.86
CA ILE A 389 44.11 -20.45 31.87
C ILE A 389 45.61 -20.48 32.14
N ASN A 390 46.39 -19.74 31.35
CA ASN A 390 47.85 -19.71 31.49
C ASN A 390 48.27 -19.25 32.89
N SER A 391 47.61 -18.20 33.42
CA SER A 391 47.87 -17.70 34.78
C SER A 391 47.49 -18.71 35.86
N LEU A 392 46.40 -19.47 35.68
CA LEU A 392 46.02 -20.52 36.62
C LEU A 392 46.99 -21.71 36.57
N GLU A 393 47.42 -22.13 35.38
CA GLU A 393 48.35 -23.24 35.21
C GLU A 393 49.70 -22.93 35.86
N GLU A 394 50.27 -21.75 35.59
CA GLU A 394 51.51 -21.27 36.20
C GLU A 394 51.42 -21.28 37.73
N VAL A 395 50.42 -20.60 38.31
CA VAL A 395 50.26 -20.51 39.77
C VAL A 395 49.95 -21.87 40.39
N ALA A 396 49.19 -22.74 39.71
CA ALA A 396 48.88 -24.07 40.20
C ALA A 396 50.11 -24.98 40.20
N ASP A 397 50.95 -24.94 39.16
CA ASP A 397 52.16 -25.78 39.08
C ASP A 397 53.20 -25.36 40.11
N GLU A 398 53.43 -24.04 40.27
CA GLU A 398 54.27 -23.52 41.34
C GLU A 398 53.75 -23.92 42.73
N THR A 399 52.42 -23.90 42.91
CA THR A 399 51.80 -24.33 44.16
C THR A 399 52.03 -25.83 44.40
N ILE A 400 51.80 -26.69 43.40
CA ILE A 400 52.01 -28.14 43.49
C ILE A 400 53.46 -28.46 43.83
N GLU A 401 54.42 -27.80 43.18
CA GLU A 401 55.85 -27.96 43.46
C GLU A 401 56.18 -27.54 44.90
N SER A 402 55.69 -26.37 45.34
CA SER A 402 55.95 -25.83 46.68
C SER A 402 55.40 -26.71 47.80
N ILE A 403 54.29 -27.42 47.58
CA ILE A 403 53.65 -28.28 48.60
C ILE A 403 54.08 -29.75 48.53
N SER A 404 54.88 -30.15 47.53
CA SER A 404 55.22 -31.56 47.27
C SER A 404 55.71 -32.32 48.52
N ALA A 405 56.60 -31.70 49.30
CA ALA A 405 57.15 -32.28 50.53
C ALA A 405 56.12 -32.47 51.65
N VAL A 406 55.01 -31.72 51.64
CA VAL A 406 53.98 -31.70 52.68
C VAL A 406 52.61 -32.13 52.18
N LYS A 407 52.51 -32.62 50.93
CA LYS A 407 51.25 -32.93 50.24
C LYS A 407 50.35 -33.88 51.04
N HIS A 408 50.95 -34.87 51.72
CA HIS A 408 50.23 -35.84 52.56
C HIS A 408 49.59 -35.24 53.83
N LEU A 409 49.95 -34.01 54.20
CA LEU A 409 49.43 -33.29 55.36
C LEU A 409 48.34 -32.28 55.01
N LEU A 410 48.13 -32.02 53.71
CA LEU A 410 47.19 -31.02 53.21
C LEU A 410 45.96 -31.70 52.60
N PRO A 411 44.80 -31.00 52.53
CA PRO A 411 43.66 -31.47 51.77
C PRO A 411 44.01 -31.67 50.29
N ASP A 412 43.34 -32.60 49.63
CA ASP A 412 43.38 -32.66 48.17
C ASP A 412 42.62 -31.45 47.59
N PHE A 413 43.29 -30.73 46.69
CA PHE A 413 42.75 -29.56 46.02
C PHE A 413 42.15 -29.89 44.64
N ALA A 414 42.35 -31.13 44.14
CA ALA A 414 41.84 -31.61 42.85
C ALA A 414 42.18 -30.67 41.65
N LEU A 415 43.39 -30.10 41.64
CA LEU A 415 43.80 -29.09 40.66
C LEU A 415 43.90 -29.65 39.23
N ASP A 416 44.30 -30.91 39.07
CA ASP A 416 44.36 -31.55 37.74
C ASP A 416 42.96 -31.64 37.12
N THR A 417 41.98 -32.10 37.89
CA THR A 417 40.58 -32.14 37.45
C THR A 417 40.02 -30.75 37.16
N LEU A 418 40.43 -29.73 37.93
CA LEU A 418 40.05 -28.34 37.64
C LEU A 418 40.63 -27.87 36.30
N LYS A 419 41.92 -28.10 36.06
CA LYS A 419 42.60 -27.76 34.80
C LYS A 419 41.95 -28.46 33.60
N GLU A 420 41.62 -29.75 33.73
CA GLU A 420 40.92 -30.50 32.70
C GLU A 420 39.57 -29.87 32.33
N ARG A 421 38.74 -29.53 33.32
CA ARG A 421 37.41 -28.94 33.09
C ARG A 421 37.48 -27.52 32.53
N ILE A 422 38.47 -26.74 32.92
CA ILE A 422 38.69 -25.40 32.34
C ILE A 422 39.17 -25.52 30.88
N ASN A 423 40.02 -26.50 30.57
CA ASN A 423 40.43 -26.77 29.19
C ASN A 423 39.27 -27.30 28.33
N GLU A 424 38.36 -28.08 28.91
CA GLU A 424 37.09 -28.48 28.27
C GLU A 424 36.21 -27.26 27.95
N LEU A 425 36.08 -26.31 28.90
CA LEU A 425 35.36 -25.05 28.67
C LEU A 425 35.93 -24.28 27.48
N PHE A 426 37.25 -24.10 27.44
CA PHE A 426 37.92 -23.38 26.35
C PHE A 426 37.68 -24.06 24.99
N LYS A 427 37.88 -25.37 24.90
CA LYS A 427 37.62 -26.13 23.67
C LYS A 427 36.16 -26.02 23.24
N GLY A 428 35.22 -26.08 24.19
CA GLY A 428 33.80 -25.94 23.93
C GLY A 428 33.46 -24.59 23.29
N ILE A 429 33.92 -23.49 23.89
CA ILE A 429 33.68 -22.13 23.37
C ILE A 429 34.29 -21.95 21.99
N LYS A 430 35.55 -22.39 21.81
CA LYS A 430 36.23 -22.32 20.51
C LYS A 430 35.46 -23.08 19.43
N SER A 431 35.07 -24.32 19.70
CA SER A 431 34.29 -25.13 18.75
C SER A 431 32.91 -24.55 18.45
N PHE A 432 32.27 -23.90 19.43
CA PHE A 432 31.02 -23.18 19.21
C PHE A 432 31.22 -22.00 18.24
N ILE A 433 32.22 -21.15 18.49
CA ILE A 433 32.54 -20.00 17.63
C ILE A 433 32.85 -20.46 16.20
N GLU A 434 33.74 -21.45 16.06
CA GLU A 434 34.11 -22.05 14.76
C GLU A 434 32.86 -22.58 14.03
N LYS A 435 32.00 -23.34 14.73
CA LYS A 435 30.77 -23.88 14.14
C LYS A 435 29.85 -22.79 13.61
N VAL A 436 29.67 -21.70 14.36
CA VAL A 436 28.83 -20.59 13.92
C VAL A 436 29.38 -19.98 12.63
N TYR A 437 30.69 -19.69 12.56
CA TYR A 437 31.31 -19.16 11.35
C TYR A 437 31.19 -20.11 10.15
N ASP A 438 31.37 -21.42 10.36
CA ASP A 438 31.38 -22.40 9.29
C ASP A 438 29.99 -22.68 8.70
N SER A 439 28.92 -22.48 9.48
CA SER A 439 27.57 -22.87 9.07
C SER A 439 26.61 -21.72 8.81
N ILE A 440 26.74 -20.57 9.47
CA ILE A 440 25.73 -19.50 9.41
C ILE A 440 25.43 -19.03 7.99
N ASP A 441 26.44 -18.88 7.13
CA ASP A 441 26.21 -18.37 5.77
C ASP A 441 25.37 -19.34 4.92
N ASN A 442 25.48 -20.65 5.15
CA ASN A 442 24.66 -21.65 4.46
C ASN A 442 23.22 -21.67 5.00
N GLU A 443 23.05 -21.54 6.31
CA GLU A 443 21.72 -21.45 6.92
C GLU A 443 20.98 -20.18 6.48
N ILE A 444 21.69 -19.05 6.41
CA ILE A 444 21.15 -17.80 5.88
C ILE A 444 20.77 -17.96 4.41
N LEU A 445 21.57 -18.63 3.58
CA LEU A 445 21.22 -18.88 2.16
C LEU A 445 19.88 -19.61 2.02
N GLU A 446 19.62 -20.60 2.88
CA GLU A 446 18.37 -21.36 2.83
C GLU A 446 17.14 -20.53 3.23
N ILE A 447 17.29 -19.43 3.99
CA ILE A 447 16.19 -18.50 4.29
C ILE A 447 15.72 -17.76 3.03
N PHE A 448 16.66 -17.41 2.14
CA PHE A 448 16.33 -16.72 0.89
C PHE A 448 15.81 -17.66 -0.19
N LYS A 449 16.14 -18.95 -0.12
CA LYS A 449 15.83 -19.90 -1.16
C LYS A 449 14.32 -20.01 -1.38
N ASN A 450 13.93 -20.05 -2.65
CA ASN A 450 12.53 -20.06 -3.05
C ASN A 450 11.80 -21.36 -2.66
N ILE A 451 10.53 -21.23 -2.26
CA ILE A 451 9.68 -22.33 -1.81
C ILE A 451 9.01 -23.08 -2.99
N ASP A 452 8.77 -22.43 -4.12
CA ASP A 452 8.06 -22.98 -5.29
C ASP A 452 8.99 -23.30 -6.48
N HIS A 453 10.09 -22.59 -6.57
CA HIS A 453 11.09 -22.67 -7.63
C HIS A 453 12.48 -22.85 -7.00
N ASP A 454 13.48 -23.29 -7.77
CA ASP A 454 14.85 -23.44 -7.24
C ASP A 454 15.67 -22.14 -7.40
N PHE A 455 15.10 -21.01 -6.97
CA PHE A 455 15.79 -19.71 -6.99
C PHE A 455 16.54 -19.47 -5.70
N ARG A 456 17.73 -18.88 -5.80
CA ARG A 456 18.58 -18.58 -4.65
C ARG A 456 18.09 -17.35 -3.88
N ASP A 457 17.50 -16.39 -4.59
CA ASP A 457 16.92 -15.18 -4.02
C ASP A 457 15.42 -15.16 -4.30
N GLY A 458 14.69 -15.94 -3.51
CA GLY A 458 13.42 -16.47 -3.94
C GLY A 458 12.34 -15.45 -4.18
N VAL A 459 12.16 -14.52 -3.24
CA VAL A 459 11.12 -13.49 -3.33
C VAL A 459 11.45 -12.50 -4.46
N SER A 460 12.63 -11.87 -4.41
CA SER A 460 13.01 -10.81 -5.35
C SER A 460 13.20 -11.33 -6.79
N GLU A 461 13.79 -12.52 -6.96
CA GLU A 461 13.99 -13.12 -8.28
C GLU A 461 12.65 -13.55 -8.92
N GLU A 462 11.73 -14.12 -8.14
CA GLU A 462 10.42 -14.53 -8.65
C GLU A 462 9.58 -13.32 -9.05
N MET A 463 9.57 -12.26 -8.24
CA MET A 463 8.92 -10.99 -8.58
C MET A 463 9.52 -10.36 -9.84
N MET A 464 10.86 -10.28 -9.92
CA MET A 464 11.55 -9.73 -11.08
C MET A 464 11.19 -10.49 -12.36
N LYS A 465 11.20 -11.83 -12.32
CA LYS A 465 10.85 -12.68 -13.47
C LYS A 465 9.38 -12.52 -13.88
N HIS A 466 8.47 -12.45 -12.92
CA HIS A 466 7.06 -12.17 -13.19
C HIS A 466 6.90 -10.80 -13.86
N LEU A 467 7.41 -9.73 -13.24
CA LEU A 467 7.28 -8.36 -13.71
C LEU A 467 7.95 -8.12 -15.06
N LYS A 468 9.03 -8.84 -15.38
CA LYS A 468 9.63 -8.80 -16.72
C LYS A 468 8.65 -9.22 -17.81
N VAL A 469 7.88 -10.29 -17.57
CA VAL A 469 6.85 -10.76 -18.52
C VAL A 469 5.72 -9.73 -18.62
N VAL A 470 5.19 -9.26 -17.48
CA VAL A 470 4.08 -8.30 -17.46
C VAL A 470 4.45 -6.98 -18.13
N LYS A 471 5.66 -6.46 -17.84
CA LYS A 471 6.23 -5.27 -18.48
C LYS A 471 6.27 -5.41 -20.01
N GLN A 472 6.77 -6.54 -20.52
CA GLN A 472 6.82 -6.77 -21.97
C GLN A 472 5.42 -6.86 -22.59
N ASN A 473 4.48 -7.48 -21.88
CA ASN A 473 3.09 -7.59 -22.34
C ASN A 473 2.40 -6.22 -22.40
N ILE A 474 2.62 -5.33 -21.43
CA ILE A 474 2.01 -3.99 -21.46
C ILE A 474 2.58 -3.13 -22.60
N GLU A 475 3.88 -3.22 -22.88
CA GLU A 475 4.52 -2.56 -24.03
C GLU A 475 3.93 -3.07 -25.35
N ARG A 476 3.66 -4.38 -25.43
CA ARG A 476 2.97 -4.98 -26.58
C ARG A 476 1.55 -4.42 -26.74
N ILE A 477 0.75 -4.40 -25.68
CA ILE A 477 -0.62 -3.88 -25.73
C ILE A 477 -0.63 -2.39 -26.12
N LYS A 478 0.32 -1.60 -25.60
CA LYS A 478 0.48 -0.20 -26.02
C LYS A 478 0.68 -0.09 -27.53
N ASN A 479 1.61 -0.87 -28.09
CA ASN A 479 1.85 -0.88 -29.54
C ASN A 479 0.62 -1.35 -30.32
N GLN A 480 -0.13 -2.32 -29.79
CA GLN A 480 -1.39 -2.78 -30.39
C GLN A 480 -2.46 -1.69 -30.40
N ASN A 481 -2.61 -0.93 -29.30
CA ASN A 481 -3.50 0.23 -29.23
C ASN A 481 -3.10 1.31 -30.25
N ASP A 482 -1.80 1.58 -30.41
CA ASP A 482 -1.30 2.55 -31.39
C ASP A 482 -1.55 2.10 -32.84
N ILE A 483 -1.45 0.80 -33.14
CA ILE A 483 -1.85 0.21 -34.44
C ILE A 483 -3.36 0.35 -34.65
N TYR A 484 -4.16 0.02 -33.64
CA TYR A 484 -5.61 0.12 -33.70
C TYR A 484 -6.08 1.55 -33.96
N GLY A 485 -5.44 2.54 -33.34
CA GLY A 485 -5.68 3.96 -33.64
C GLY A 485 -5.43 4.32 -35.11
N ARG A 486 -4.37 3.79 -35.72
CA ARG A 486 -4.11 3.98 -37.17
C ARG A 486 -5.15 3.28 -38.03
N GLN A 487 -5.57 2.08 -37.64
CA GLN A 487 -6.63 1.33 -38.33
C GLN A 487 -7.95 2.11 -38.36
N ILE A 488 -8.35 2.71 -37.24
CA ILE A 488 -9.55 3.55 -37.14
C ILE A 488 -9.43 4.78 -38.06
N ALA A 489 -8.27 5.44 -38.06
CA ALA A 489 -8.03 6.61 -38.90
C ALA A 489 -8.08 6.29 -40.40
N GLU A 490 -7.52 5.15 -40.80
CA GLU A 490 -7.59 4.64 -42.17
C GLU A 490 -9.04 4.41 -42.61
N ILE A 491 -9.81 3.68 -41.79
CA ILE A 491 -11.22 3.36 -42.10
C ILE A 491 -12.08 4.62 -42.17
N ARG A 492 -11.84 5.58 -41.28
CA ARG A 492 -12.49 6.89 -41.33
C ARG A 492 -12.17 7.64 -42.62
N SER A 493 -10.91 7.64 -43.05
CA SER A 493 -10.48 8.28 -44.31
C SER A 493 -11.17 7.63 -45.51
N ILE A 494 -11.25 6.30 -45.52
CA ILE A 494 -11.94 5.53 -46.55
C ILE A 494 -13.42 5.91 -46.56
N MET A 495 -14.12 5.85 -45.42
CA MET A 495 -15.54 6.22 -45.31
C MET A 495 -15.81 7.64 -45.82
N LYS A 496 -14.97 8.61 -45.44
CA LYS A 496 -15.09 10.00 -45.91
C LYS A 496 -14.91 10.12 -47.42
N GLN A 497 -14.00 9.35 -48.00
CA GLN A 497 -13.81 9.31 -49.45
C GLN A 497 -14.99 8.63 -50.15
N GLN A 498 -15.55 7.55 -49.60
CA GLN A 498 -16.75 6.91 -50.15
C GLN A 498 -17.92 7.90 -50.18
N ASP A 499 -18.18 8.58 -49.06
CA ASP A 499 -19.25 9.58 -48.96
C ASP A 499 -19.09 10.71 -50.00
N ALA A 500 -17.84 11.11 -50.30
CA ALA A 500 -17.55 12.13 -51.30
C ALA A 500 -17.70 11.65 -52.75
N THR A 501 -17.39 10.37 -53.03
CA THR A 501 -17.26 9.83 -54.40
C THR A 501 -18.45 8.98 -54.87
N ILE A 502 -19.34 8.56 -53.96
CA ILE A 502 -20.60 7.89 -54.29
C ILE A 502 -21.48 8.79 -55.17
N LEU A 503 -21.44 10.11 -54.97
CA LEU A 503 -22.13 11.08 -55.83
C LEU A 503 -21.53 11.16 -57.25
N ASP A 504 -20.27 10.76 -57.41
CA ASP A 504 -19.55 10.73 -58.69
C ASP A 504 -19.62 9.36 -59.39
N GLY A 505 -20.39 8.40 -58.85
CA GLY A 505 -20.59 7.07 -59.44
C GLY A 505 -19.39 6.12 -59.33
N ASN A 506 -18.39 6.43 -58.49
CA ASN A 506 -17.25 5.55 -58.26
C ASN A 506 -17.49 4.64 -57.04
N PHE A 507 -17.64 3.35 -57.31
CA PHE A 507 -17.88 2.32 -56.29
C PHE A 507 -16.65 1.45 -55.98
N GLN A 508 -15.51 1.67 -56.66
CA GLN A 508 -14.29 0.89 -56.43
C GLN A 508 -13.44 1.54 -55.33
N ILE A 509 -13.44 0.92 -54.15
CA ILE A 509 -12.70 1.41 -52.99
C ILE A 509 -11.92 0.23 -52.40
N ASN A 510 -10.60 0.28 -52.54
CA ASN A 510 -9.70 -0.72 -51.96
C ASN A 510 -9.51 -0.43 -50.48
N CYS A 511 -9.97 -1.35 -49.62
CA CYS A 511 -9.61 -1.37 -48.21
C CYS A 511 -8.28 -2.14 -48.07
N SER A 512 -7.25 -1.49 -47.54
CA SER A 512 -6.00 -2.17 -47.21
C SER A 512 -6.12 -2.77 -45.80
N GLY A 513 -5.72 -4.03 -45.62
CA GLY A 513 -5.63 -4.66 -44.30
C GLY A 513 -4.32 -4.34 -43.58
N GLU A 514 -3.61 -3.27 -43.99
CA GLU A 514 -2.22 -3.02 -43.58
C GLU A 514 -2.07 -2.79 -42.07
N ASN A 515 -3.10 -2.27 -41.40
CA ASN A 515 -3.08 -1.92 -39.98
C ASN A 515 -3.86 -2.91 -39.08
N MET A 516 -3.79 -4.22 -39.35
CA MET A 516 -4.42 -5.23 -38.46
C MET A 516 -3.57 -5.50 -37.21
N VAL A 517 -4.20 -5.49 -36.04
CA VAL A 517 -3.53 -5.81 -34.77
C VAL A 517 -3.22 -7.32 -34.71
N GLN A 518 -2.01 -7.67 -34.29
CA GLN A 518 -1.59 -9.07 -34.18
C GLN A 518 -0.84 -9.37 -32.87
N GLY A 519 -0.89 -10.65 -32.49
CA GLY A 519 -0.05 -11.24 -31.46
C GLY A 519 -0.67 -11.32 -30.07
N LEU A 520 -0.46 -12.46 -29.41
CA LEU A 520 -0.94 -12.70 -28.04
C LEU A 520 0.11 -12.29 -27.01
N VAL A 521 -0.34 -11.84 -25.85
CA VAL A 521 0.54 -11.68 -24.68
C VAL A 521 1.01 -13.04 -24.18
N ILE A 522 2.13 -13.06 -23.46
CA ILE A 522 2.75 -14.29 -22.95
C ILE A 522 2.28 -14.53 -21.51
N PRO A 523 1.79 -15.72 -21.14
CA PRO A 523 1.44 -16.04 -19.77
C PRO A 523 2.68 -16.01 -18.86
N SER A 524 2.52 -15.47 -17.64
CA SER A 524 3.57 -15.52 -16.61
C SER A 524 3.37 -16.75 -15.71
N ASN A 525 4.34 -17.66 -15.75
CA ASN A 525 4.37 -18.88 -14.92
C ASN A 525 4.91 -18.64 -13.49
N TYR A 526 5.25 -17.39 -13.16
CA TYR A 526 5.79 -17.00 -11.86
C TYR A 526 4.71 -16.41 -10.93
N LEU A 527 5.05 -16.27 -9.66
CA LEU A 527 4.19 -15.85 -8.55
C LEU A 527 2.97 -16.75 -8.40
N GLY A 528 3.19 -18.06 -8.36
CA GLY A 528 2.11 -19.06 -8.20
C GLY A 528 1.31 -18.85 -6.91
N ARG A 529 1.99 -18.51 -5.82
CA ARG A 529 1.40 -18.12 -4.52
C ARG A 529 0.90 -16.69 -4.44
N LYS A 530 0.97 -15.93 -5.54
CA LYS A 530 0.77 -14.46 -5.52
C LYS A 530 1.70 -13.83 -4.48
N MET A 531 1.28 -12.73 -3.85
CA MET A 531 2.04 -12.06 -2.81
C MET A 531 2.18 -12.83 -1.49
N LYS A 532 1.43 -13.92 -1.28
CA LYS A 532 1.62 -14.77 -0.09
C LYS A 532 3.03 -15.35 0.01
N ILE A 533 3.75 -15.43 -1.11
CA ILE A 533 5.15 -15.84 -1.15
C ILE A 533 6.02 -15.08 -0.15
N LEU A 534 5.81 -13.77 0.03
CA LEU A 534 6.61 -12.95 0.96
C LEU A 534 6.38 -13.40 2.41
N LYS A 535 5.12 -13.55 2.80
CA LYS A 535 4.75 -14.02 4.15
C LYS A 535 5.25 -15.44 4.39
N ASP A 536 5.04 -16.34 3.42
CA ASP A 536 5.47 -17.74 3.52
C ASP A 536 7.01 -17.84 3.71
N HIS A 537 7.80 -17.01 3.02
CA HIS A 537 9.26 -16.95 3.21
C HIS A 537 9.66 -16.34 4.55
N ILE A 538 8.95 -15.33 5.05
CA ILE A 538 9.20 -14.76 6.39
C ILE A 538 8.96 -15.84 7.45
N ASP A 539 7.82 -16.53 7.39
CA ASP A 539 7.44 -17.55 8.36
C ASP A 539 8.40 -18.75 8.31
N ASP A 540 8.78 -19.21 7.10
CA ASP A 540 9.77 -20.27 6.91
C ASP A 540 11.17 -19.85 7.38
N GLY A 541 11.60 -18.62 7.08
CA GLY A 541 12.89 -18.08 7.50
C GLY A 541 13.02 -17.97 9.02
N ILE A 542 11.96 -17.51 9.70
CA ILE A 542 11.90 -17.48 11.18
C ILE A 542 12.04 -18.89 11.75
N LYS A 543 11.34 -19.87 11.16
CA LYS A 543 11.43 -21.26 11.60
C LYS A 543 12.83 -21.83 11.42
N LYS A 544 13.45 -21.63 10.25
CA LYS A 544 14.83 -22.09 9.97
C LYS A 544 15.84 -21.50 10.96
N ILE A 545 15.74 -20.21 11.28
CA ILE A 545 16.58 -19.59 12.31
C ILE A 545 16.33 -20.20 13.69
N ALA A 546 15.07 -20.42 14.07
CA ALA A 546 14.74 -21.04 15.35
C ALA A 546 15.32 -22.45 15.46
N ASP A 547 15.16 -23.27 14.42
CA ASP A 547 15.69 -24.62 14.33
C ASP A 547 17.23 -24.61 14.42
N TYR A 548 17.89 -23.70 13.71
CA TYR A 548 19.35 -23.53 13.76
C TYR A 548 19.83 -23.11 15.15
N VAL A 549 19.23 -22.09 15.76
CA VAL A 549 19.57 -21.60 17.12
C VAL A 549 19.40 -22.70 18.16
N GLN A 550 18.32 -23.48 18.08
CA GLN A 550 18.09 -24.62 18.96
C GLN A 550 19.16 -25.70 18.77
N SER A 551 19.48 -26.04 17.51
CA SER A 551 20.49 -27.06 17.19
C SER A 551 21.88 -26.70 17.72
N ILE A 552 22.34 -25.46 17.51
CA ILE A 552 23.65 -25.02 18.02
C ILE A 552 23.67 -24.92 19.54
N TYR A 553 22.53 -24.60 20.17
CA TYR A 553 22.42 -24.64 21.62
C TYR A 553 22.59 -26.06 22.16
N ASP A 554 21.79 -27.00 21.64
CA ASP A 554 21.78 -28.38 22.11
C ASP A 554 23.11 -29.08 21.89
N GLU A 555 23.74 -28.88 20.72
CA GLU A 555 24.97 -29.57 20.36
C GLU A 555 26.22 -28.99 21.05
N TYR A 556 26.26 -27.67 21.27
CA TYR A 556 27.47 -26.96 21.75
C TYR A 556 27.24 -26.15 23.03
N ALA A 557 26.31 -25.19 23.01
CA ALA A 557 26.16 -24.23 24.12
C ALA A 557 25.76 -24.90 25.44
N SER A 558 24.87 -25.90 25.41
CA SER A 558 24.41 -26.63 26.59
C SER A 558 25.57 -27.24 27.38
N LYS A 559 26.54 -27.84 26.67
CA LYS A 559 27.75 -28.44 27.25
C LYS A 559 28.65 -27.38 27.89
N ILE A 560 28.84 -26.24 27.23
CA ILE A 560 29.58 -25.09 27.78
C ILE A 560 28.95 -24.64 29.09
N VAL A 561 27.63 -24.45 29.09
CA VAL A 561 26.87 -24.00 30.25
C VAL A 561 26.97 -24.99 31.42
N ASP A 562 26.95 -26.29 31.15
CA ASP A 562 27.10 -27.31 32.19
C ASP A 562 28.50 -27.33 32.79
N VAL A 563 29.54 -27.13 31.98
CA VAL A 563 30.91 -26.95 32.48
C VAL A 563 31.03 -25.68 33.33
N ILE A 564 30.44 -24.56 32.89
CA ILE A 564 30.39 -23.30 33.67
C ILE A 564 29.74 -23.55 35.04
N LYS A 565 28.56 -24.19 35.08
CA LYS A 565 27.87 -24.53 36.34
C LYS A 565 28.72 -25.42 37.23
N TYR A 566 29.41 -26.41 36.67
CA TYR A 566 30.32 -27.27 37.43
C TYR A 566 31.46 -26.46 38.07
N LEU A 567 32.09 -25.58 37.30
CA LEU A 567 33.21 -24.75 37.76
C LEU A 567 32.78 -23.75 38.83
N ILE A 568 31.64 -23.07 38.65
CA ILE A 568 31.05 -22.16 39.64
C ILE A 568 30.83 -22.87 40.98
N ASN A 569 30.44 -24.15 40.97
CA ASN A 569 30.23 -24.93 42.20
C ASN A 569 31.52 -25.51 42.79
N THR A 570 32.55 -25.73 41.98
CA THR A 570 33.78 -26.44 42.38
C THR A 570 34.84 -25.48 42.88
N ILE A 571 35.05 -24.35 42.21
CA ILE A 571 36.08 -23.36 42.56
C ILE A 571 35.92 -22.86 44.01
N PRO A 572 34.71 -22.50 44.50
CA PRO A 572 34.55 -22.09 45.89
C PRO A 572 34.93 -23.18 46.91
N LYS A 573 34.73 -24.47 46.58
CA LYS A 573 35.13 -25.59 47.45
C LYS A 573 36.66 -25.72 47.52
N ILE A 574 37.33 -25.60 46.38
CA ILE A 574 38.80 -25.61 46.31
C ILE A 574 39.36 -24.44 47.14
N ARG A 575 38.83 -23.23 46.94
CA ARG A 575 39.19 -22.03 47.70
C ARG A 575 39.02 -22.21 49.21
N LYS A 576 37.91 -22.82 49.64
CA LYS A 576 37.69 -23.16 51.06
C LYS A 576 38.77 -24.11 51.59
N ASN A 577 39.16 -25.13 50.82
CA ASN A 577 40.24 -26.05 51.19
C ASN A 577 41.60 -25.34 51.28
N LEU A 578 41.90 -24.43 50.33
CA LEU A 578 43.13 -23.62 50.35
C LEU A 578 43.21 -22.76 51.63
N ARG A 579 42.13 -22.08 51.99
CA ARG A 579 42.06 -21.28 53.23
C ARG A 579 42.23 -22.15 54.47
N HIS A 580 41.63 -23.33 54.50
CA HIS A 580 41.83 -24.27 55.60
C HIS A 580 43.28 -24.72 55.72
N ALA A 581 43.96 -25.01 54.60
CA ALA A 581 45.38 -25.33 54.58
C ALA A 581 46.24 -24.16 55.11
N ILE A 582 45.94 -22.92 54.71
CA ILE A 582 46.61 -21.71 55.22
C ILE A 582 46.41 -21.57 56.74
N GLU A 583 45.20 -21.80 57.25
CA GLU A 583 44.91 -21.78 58.68
C GLU A 583 45.68 -22.88 59.45
N MET A 584 45.76 -24.09 58.91
CA MET A 584 46.54 -25.19 59.51
C MET A 584 48.02 -24.82 59.66
N LEU A 585 48.60 -24.16 58.65
CA LEU A 585 49.98 -23.70 58.68
C LEU A 585 50.20 -22.57 59.71
N ASN A 586 49.19 -21.73 59.95
CA ASN A 586 49.28 -20.63 60.93
C ASN A 586 49.24 -21.10 62.40
N VAL A 587 48.51 -22.17 62.74
CA VAL A 587 48.25 -22.56 64.15
C VAL A 587 49.18 -23.69 64.64
N LYS A 588 50.05 -24.27 63.79
CA LYS A 588 50.92 -25.43 64.11
C LYS A 588 50.19 -26.54 64.90
N LYS A 589 48.92 -26.84 64.56
CA LYS A 589 48.01 -27.71 65.35
C LYS A 589 48.43 -29.18 65.51
N LYS A 590 49.53 -29.65 64.90
CA LYS A 590 50.03 -31.03 64.99
C LYS A 590 51.54 -31.04 65.27
N GLU A 591 52.00 -31.96 66.12
CA GLU A 591 53.42 -32.15 66.53
C GLU A 591 54.41 -32.31 65.36
N PHE A 592 53.95 -32.68 64.16
CA PHE A 592 54.78 -32.81 62.97
C PHE A 592 55.00 -31.50 62.19
N LEU A 593 54.07 -30.54 62.26
CA LEU A 593 54.24 -29.24 61.57
C LEU A 593 55.27 -28.34 62.28
N SER A 594 55.58 -28.61 63.55
CA SER A 594 56.67 -27.95 64.28
C SER A 594 58.07 -28.31 63.76
N LEU A 595 58.21 -29.38 62.98
CA LEU A 595 59.48 -29.83 62.40
C LEU A 595 59.83 -29.13 61.07
N ILE A 596 58.86 -28.44 60.45
CA ILE A 596 59.06 -27.71 59.19
C ILE A 596 59.58 -26.30 59.50
N PRO A 597 60.66 -25.83 58.83
CA PRO A 597 61.16 -24.47 59.02
C PRO A 597 60.09 -23.41 58.73
N ASN A 598 60.00 -22.39 59.59
CA ASN A 598 59.03 -21.30 59.42
C ASN A 598 59.15 -20.60 58.04
N VAL A 599 60.36 -20.52 57.48
CA VAL A 599 60.61 -19.96 56.14
C VAL A 599 59.89 -20.77 55.06
N THR A 600 59.94 -22.10 55.15
CA THR A 600 59.24 -23.02 54.24
C THR A 600 57.73 -22.93 54.40
N CYS A 601 57.21 -22.85 55.63
CA CYS A 601 55.78 -22.65 55.89
C CYS A 601 55.26 -21.33 55.32
N ASN A 602 56.02 -20.24 55.45
CA ASN A 602 55.64 -18.93 54.91
C ASN A 602 55.65 -18.95 53.37
N TYR A 603 56.63 -19.59 52.74
CA TYR A 603 56.68 -19.74 51.29
C TYR A 603 55.47 -20.51 50.74
N ILE A 604 55.14 -21.67 51.35
CA ILE A 604 53.95 -22.46 50.99
C ILE A 604 52.67 -21.65 51.16
N LYS A 605 52.56 -20.91 52.27
CA LYS A 605 51.40 -20.05 52.54
C LYS A 605 51.22 -19.01 51.44
N THR A 606 52.29 -18.31 51.05
CA THR A 606 52.24 -17.33 49.96
C THR A 606 51.74 -17.96 48.65
N LYS A 607 52.20 -19.16 48.31
CA LYS A 607 51.74 -19.87 47.10
C LYS A 607 50.27 -20.29 47.17
N LEU A 608 49.80 -20.78 48.32
CA LEU A 608 48.38 -21.08 48.53
C LEU A 608 47.50 -19.82 48.47
N GLU A 609 47.98 -18.68 48.98
CA GLU A 609 47.30 -17.38 48.91
C GLU A 609 47.24 -16.84 47.48
N GLU A 610 48.33 -16.95 46.71
CA GLU A 610 48.38 -16.61 45.27
C GLU A 610 47.35 -17.44 44.49
N LEU A 611 47.25 -18.75 44.74
CA LEU A 611 46.25 -19.61 44.11
C LEU A 611 44.81 -19.26 44.51
N ASP A 612 44.52 -19.00 45.79
CA ASP A 612 43.17 -18.57 46.23
C ASP A 612 42.76 -17.23 45.59
N ASN A 613 43.70 -16.31 45.45
CA ASN A 613 43.47 -15.02 44.80
C ASN A 613 43.20 -15.17 43.31
N THR A 614 43.95 -16.04 42.61
CA THR A 614 43.71 -16.35 41.19
C THR A 614 42.34 -17.00 40.99
N LEU A 615 42.03 -18.02 41.79
CA LEU A 615 40.71 -18.70 41.76
C LEU A 615 39.55 -17.76 42.10
N GLY A 616 39.77 -16.77 42.95
CA GLY A 616 38.75 -15.77 43.29
C GLY A 616 38.28 -14.90 42.12
N LYS A 617 39.06 -14.82 41.04
CA LYS A 617 38.72 -14.05 39.83
C LYS A 617 37.96 -14.87 38.78
N TRP A 618 37.73 -16.16 39.01
CA TRP A 618 37.08 -17.06 38.05
C TRP A 618 35.56 -17.04 38.17
N GLU A 619 35.01 -17.02 39.38
CA GLU A 619 33.55 -17.03 39.56
C GLU A 619 32.84 -15.83 38.90
N PRO A 620 33.28 -14.57 39.09
CA PRO A 620 32.71 -13.44 38.35
C PRO A 620 32.85 -13.61 36.84
N PHE A 621 34.04 -14.01 36.38
CA PHE A 621 34.31 -14.21 34.95
C PHE A 621 33.42 -15.29 34.32
N LEU A 622 33.17 -16.40 35.00
CA LEU A 622 32.31 -17.49 34.52
C LEU A 622 30.84 -17.06 34.44
N ASN A 623 30.39 -16.22 35.37
CA ASN A 623 29.05 -15.63 35.30
C ASN A 623 28.94 -14.64 34.12
N ASP A 624 29.94 -13.77 33.95
CA ASP A 624 30.00 -12.85 32.81
C ASP A 624 30.04 -13.62 31.49
N LEU A 625 30.79 -14.72 31.43
CA LEU A 625 30.92 -15.59 30.25
C LEU A 625 29.62 -16.26 29.88
N LYS A 626 28.82 -16.67 30.86
CA LYS A 626 27.48 -17.21 30.62
C LYS A 626 26.53 -16.13 30.09
N ALA A 627 26.60 -14.93 30.65
CA ALA A 627 25.70 -13.82 30.32
C ALA A 627 26.07 -13.06 29.03
N VAL A 628 27.31 -13.20 28.53
CA VAL A 628 27.80 -12.43 27.38
C VAL A 628 27.02 -12.73 26.10
N SER A 629 26.56 -13.97 25.93
CA SER A 629 25.83 -14.43 24.77
C SER A 629 24.45 -14.92 25.18
N PRO A 630 23.37 -14.40 24.57
CA PRO A 630 22.01 -14.88 24.83
C PRO A 630 21.83 -16.38 24.58
N ILE A 631 22.62 -16.98 23.68
CA ILE A 631 22.62 -18.44 23.46
C ILE A 631 23.12 -19.17 24.71
N LEU A 632 24.23 -18.73 25.30
CA LEU A 632 24.78 -19.35 26.52
C LEU A 632 23.85 -19.15 27.73
N ASP A 633 23.08 -18.07 27.76
CA ASP A 633 22.11 -17.82 28.83
C ASP A 633 20.73 -18.49 28.59
N ASN A 634 20.59 -19.27 27.51
CA ASN A 634 19.35 -19.95 27.11
C ASN A 634 18.18 -19.00 26.79
N HIS A 635 18.47 -17.82 26.24
CA HIS A 635 17.48 -16.84 25.74
C HIS A 635 17.24 -17.02 24.23
N LEU A 636 16.92 -18.23 23.80
CA LEU A 636 16.82 -18.59 22.38
C LEU A 636 15.67 -17.85 21.67
N ASP A 637 14.51 -17.76 22.33
CA ASP A 637 13.32 -17.07 21.80
C ASP A 637 13.59 -15.58 21.54
N ASP A 638 14.40 -14.94 22.39
CA ASP A 638 14.75 -13.52 22.23
C ASP A 638 15.60 -13.30 20.98
N ILE A 639 16.49 -14.24 20.65
CA ILE A 639 17.28 -14.18 19.41
C ILE A 639 16.34 -14.23 18.21
N VAL A 640 15.44 -15.22 18.15
CA VAL A 640 14.49 -15.40 17.05
C VAL A 640 13.59 -14.17 16.89
N LYS A 641 13.04 -13.68 18.01
CA LYS A 641 12.20 -12.47 18.04
C LYS A 641 12.92 -11.23 17.51
N ASN A 642 14.19 -11.07 17.86
CA ASN A 642 15.01 -9.95 17.42
C ASN A 642 15.53 -10.10 15.99
N MET A 643 15.58 -11.31 15.45
CA MET A 643 15.92 -11.59 14.04
C MET A 643 14.76 -11.35 13.09
N LYS A 644 13.51 -11.53 13.53
CA LYS A 644 12.32 -11.37 12.67
C LYS A 644 12.30 -10.04 11.88
N PRO A 645 12.49 -8.85 12.49
CA PRO A 645 12.49 -7.59 11.72
C PRO A 645 13.59 -7.55 10.66
N LEU A 646 14.77 -8.11 10.96
CA LEU A 646 15.90 -8.16 10.03
C LEU A 646 15.62 -9.12 8.88
N ILE A 647 15.03 -10.30 9.14
CA ILE A 647 14.59 -11.23 8.10
C ILE A 647 13.59 -10.55 7.15
N VAL A 648 12.59 -9.84 7.69
CA VAL A 648 11.62 -9.09 6.87
C VAL A 648 12.33 -8.07 6.00
N GLN A 649 13.20 -7.25 6.58
CA GLN A 649 13.93 -6.20 5.87
C GLN A 649 14.86 -6.77 4.78
N MET A 650 15.53 -7.88 5.07
CA MET A 650 16.50 -8.48 4.18
C MET A 650 15.88 -9.35 3.10
N LEU A 651 14.70 -9.95 3.32
CA LEU A 651 14.00 -10.71 2.27
C LEU A 651 13.49 -9.81 1.15
N PHE A 652 12.91 -8.65 1.51
CA PHE A 652 12.51 -7.61 0.57
C PHE A 652 12.28 -6.31 1.34
N GLU A 653 12.91 -5.20 0.93
CA GLU A 653 12.78 -3.94 1.66
C GLU A 653 11.29 -3.48 1.73
N PRO A 654 10.72 -3.23 2.94
CA PRO A 654 9.31 -2.90 3.08
C PRO A 654 8.88 -1.64 2.32
N SER A 655 9.74 -0.62 2.25
CA SER A 655 9.47 0.63 1.52
C SER A 655 9.33 0.38 0.02
N HIS A 656 10.22 -0.46 -0.53
CA HIS A 656 10.19 -0.88 -1.92
C HIS A 656 8.98 -1.77 -2.23
N TYR A 657 8.57 -2.62 -1.28
CA TYR A 657 7.36 -3.40 -1.41
C TYR A 657 6.10 -2.52 -1.48
N ASP A 658 5.98 -1.53 -0.59
CA ASP A 658 4.87 -0.58 -0.58
C ASP A 658 4.79 0.21 -1.90
N ASP A 659 5.94 0.72 -2.38
CA ASP A 659 6.02 1.43 -3.66
C ASP A 659 5.59 0.53 -4.83
N MET A 660 6.06 -0.72 -4.88
CA MET A 660 5.64 -1.71 -5.87
C MET A 660 4.14 -1.98 -5.79
N PHE A 661 3.61 -2.22 -4.60
CA PHE A 661 2.20 -2.51 -4.39
C PHE A 661 1.31 -1.37 -4.93
N ILE A 662 1.68 -0.11 -4.64
CA ILE A 662 1.00 1.08 -5.16
C ILE A 662 1.06 1.09 -6.69
N LEU A 663 2.26 0.99 -7.29
CA LEU A 663 2.44 1.05 -8.74
C LEU A 663 1.61 -0.02 -9.48
N ASN A 664 1.64 -1.26 -8.98
CA ASN A 664 0.89 -2.37 -9.59
C ASN A 664 -0.62 -2.22 -9.42
N THR A 665 -1.09 -1.75 -8.26
CA THR A 665 -2.52 -1.48 -8.03
C THR A 665 -3.04 -0.40 -8.97
N GLN A 666 -2.27 0.67 -9.18
CA GLN A 666 -2.64 1.76 -10.09
C GLN A 666 -2.71 1.28 -11.55
N ALA A 667 -1.74 0.48 -11.99
CA ALA A 667 -1.73 -0.13 -13.32
C ALA A 667 -2.89 -1.12 -13.51
N HIS A 668 -3.14 -1.98 -12.53
CA HIS A 668 -4.26 -2.93 -12.54
C HIS A 668 -5.60 -2.22 -12.71
N ALA A 669 -5.85 -1.15 -11.94
CA ALA A 669 -7.07 -0.35 -12.05
C ALA A 669 -7.28 0.25 -13.44
N ARG A 670 -6.21 0.76 -14.08
CA ARG A 670 -6.28 1.28 -15.46
C ARG A 670 -6.59 0.18 -16.47
N LEU A 671 -5.99 -1.00 -16.32
CA LEU A 671 -6.24 -2.14 -17.22
C LEU A 671 -7.66 -2.66 -17.09
N ASP A 672 -8.22 -2.71 -15.89
CA ASP A 672 -9.61 -3.08 -15.68
C ASP A 672 -10.57 -2.09 -16.36
N GLN A 673 -10.33 -0.79 -16.17
CA GLN A 673 -11.09 0.27 -16.82
C GLN A 673 -11.06 0.14 -18.36
N MET A 674 -9.87 -0.04 -18.94
CA MET A 674 -9.71 -0.21 -20.38
C MET A 674 -10.38 -1.49 -20.89
N ALA A 675 -10.26 -2.61 -20.17
CA ALA A 675 -10.91 -3.86 -20.56
C ALA A 675 -12.44 -3.71 -20.65
N GLN A 676 -13.05 -2.98 -19.71
CA GLN A 676 -14.48 -2.65 -19.75
C GLN A 676 -14.82 -1.75 -20.95
N GLN A 677 -14.01 -0.74 -21.25
CA GLN A 677 -14.22 0.14 -22.40
C GLN A 677 -14.11 -0.61 -23.73
N PHE A 678 -13.11 -1.49 -23.88
CA PHE A 678 -12.98 -2.33 -25.07
C PHE A 678 -14.12 -3.34 -25.22
N GLU A 679 -14.74 -3.80 -24.13
CA GLU A 679 -15.95 -4.64 -24.22
C GLU A 679 -17.09 -3.93 -24.94
N VAL A 680 -17.31 -2.66 -24.62
CA VAL A 680 -18.31 -1.82 -25.30
C VAL A 680 -17.95 -1.58 -26.77
N VAL A 681 -16.65 -1.42 -27.07
CA VAL A 681 -16.18 -1.31 -28.46
C VAL A 681 -16.52 -2.57 -29.25
N CYS A 682 -16.16 -3.76 -28.74
CA CYS A 682 -16.42 -5.03 -29.40
C CYS A 682 -17.93 -5.23 -29.63
N ASN A 683 -18.75 -5.03 -28.58
CA ASN A 683 -20.20 -5.19 -28.69
C ASN A 683 -20.85 -4.20 -29.67
N GLY A 684 -20.29 -2.99 -29.80
CA GLY A 684 -20.76 -2.00 -30.77
C GLY A 684 -20.42 -2.35 -32.22
N LEU A 685 -19.25 -2.96 -32.45
CA LEU A 685 -18.73 -3.32 -33.77
C LEU A 685 -19.20 -4.70 -34.26
N ASN A 686 -19.64 -5.58 -33.35
CA ASN A 686 -20.15 -6.92 -33.67
C ASN A 686 -21.21 -6.89 -34.78
N GLU A 687 -21.39 -8.00 -35.53
CA GLU A 687 -22.45 -8.18 -36.55
C GLU A 687 -22.50 -7.15 -37.70
N ASN A 688 -21.50 -6.27 -37.83
CA ASN A 688 -21.37 -5.40 -39.01
C ASN A 688 -20.87 -6.19 -40.23
N GLU A 689 -21.53 -6.03 -41.38
CA GLU A 689 -21.22 -6.77 -42.62
C GLU A 689 -19.97 -6.25 -43.36
N GLY A 690 -19.53 -5.03 -43.05
CA GLY A 690 -18.36 -4.43 -43.70
C GLY A 690 -17.05 -5.11 -43.28
N GLN A 691 -16.30 -5.65 -44.23
CA GLN A 691 -15.01 -6.33 -43.98
C GLN A 691 -14.06 -5.49 -43.12
N ALA A 692 -13.98 -4.18 -43.36
CA ALA A 692 -13.14 -3.27 -42.56
C ALA A 692 -13.56 -3.19 -41.09
N ILE A 693 -14.87 -3.24 -40.83
CA ILE A 693 -15.46 -3.18 -39.49
C ILE A 693 -15.23 -4.51 -38.77
N GLN A 694 -15.35 -5.64 -39.48
CA GLN A 694 -15.00 -6.95 -38.95
C GLN A 694 -13.52 -7.03 -38.54
N THR A 695 -12.62 -6.48 -39.36
CA THR A 695 -11.20 -6.41 -39.02
C THR A 695 -10.94 -5.49 -37.81
N MET A 696 -11.71 -4.40 -37.64
CA MET A 696 -11.63 -3.57 -36.43
C MET A 696 -12.11 -4.33 -35.19
N ASP A 697 -13.21 -5.06 -35.29
CA ASP A 697 -13.75 -5.86 -34.20
C ASP A 697 -12.76 -6.95 -33.76
N GLN A 698 -12.12 -7.63 -34.72
CA GLN A 698 -11.05 -8.60 -34.45
C GLN A 698 -9.87 -7.97 -33.71
N SER A 699 -9.41 -6.79 -34.14
CA SER A 699 -8.35 -6.03 -33.46
C SER A 699 -8.75 -5.65 -32.03
N ALA A 700 -9.96 -5.11 -31.85
CA ALA A 700 -10.48 -4.72 -30.53
C ALA A 700 -10.63 -5.91 -29.59
N SER A 701 -11.15 -7.03 -30.10
CA SER A 701 -11.31 -8.29 -29.38
C SER A 701 -9.97 -8.87 -28.93
N LEU A 702 -8.94 -8.82 -29.80
CA LEU A 702 -7.59 -9.25 -29.46
C LEU A 702 -6.99 -8.36 -28.36
N ILE A 703 -7.10 -7.03 -28.48
CA ILE A 703 -6.61 -6.10 -27.45
C ILE A 703 -7.32 -6.35 -26.12
N ARG A 704 -8.65 -6.51 -26.13
CA ARG A 704 -9.44 -6.82 -24.92
C ARG A 704 -8.97 -8.12 -24.26
N SER A 705 -8.78 -9.18 -25.04
CA SER A 705 -8.29 -10.47 -24.53
C SER A 705 -6.90 -10.33 -23.89
N ASN A 706 -5.99 -9.60 -24.53
CA ASN A 706 -4.66 -9.34 -24.00
C ASN A 706 -4.71 -8.48 -22.73
N LEU A 707 -5.56 -7.45 -22.67
CA LEU A 707 -5.78 -6.62 -21.47
C LEU A 707 -6.25 -7.48 -20.28
N ILE A 708 -7.21 -8.38 -20.49
CA ILE A 708 -7.71 -9.28 -19.44
C ILE A 708 -6.59 -10.19 -18.94
N GLN A 709 -5.80 -10.79 -19.83
CA GLN A 709 -4.69 -11.66 -19.43
C GLN A 709 -3.61 -10.92 -18.64
N VAL A 710 -3.23 -9.69 -19.03
CA VAL A 710 -2.25 -8.89 -18.28
C VAL A 710 -2.81 -8.42 -16.95
N LYS A 711 -4.10 -8.09 -16.89
CA LYS A 711 -4.80 -7.77 -15.64
C LYS A 711 -4.71 -8.93 -14.65
N GLU A 712 -5.06 -10.15 -15.08
CA GLU A 712 -4.96 -11.37 -14.26
C GLU A 712 -3.52 -11.66 -13.79
N GLN A 713 -2.52 -11.31 -14.60
CA GLN A 713 -1.12 -11.39 -14.19
C GLN A 713 -0.81 -10.39 -13.06
N LEU A 714 -1.27 -9.15 -13.16
CA LEU A 714 -1.09 -8.14 -12.10
C LEU A 714 -1.89 -8.43 -10.83
N GLU A 715 -3.02 -9.14 -10.92
CA GLU A 715 -3.75 -9.62 -9.73
C GLU A 715 -2.87 -10.50 -8.83
N LYS A 716 -1.80 -11.10 -9.35
CA LYS A 716 -0.83 -11.84 -8.54
C LYS A 716 -0.01 -10.93 -7.60
N LEU A 717 0.08 -9.64 -7.91
CA LEU A 717 0.80 -8.61 -7.16
C LEU A 717 -0.12 -7.69 -6.33
N ALA A 718 -1.44 -7.71 -6.60
CA ALA A 718 -2.41 -6.75 -6.05
C ALA A 718 -3.15 -7.23 -4.78
N VAL A 719 -2.84 -8.41 -4.25
CA VAL A 719 -3.53 -8.99 -3.08
C VAL A 719 -2.62 -8.89 -1.85
N TYR A 720 -3.10 -8.19 -0.82
CA TYR A 720 -2.47 -8.14 0.50
C TYR A 720 -2.67 -9.45 1.27
#